data_AF-A0A8J2HHF5-F1
#
_entry.id   AF-A0A8J2HHF5-F1
#
_cell.length_a   1.000
_cell.length_b   1.000
_cell.length_c   1.000
_cell.angle_alpha   90.00
_cell.angle_beta   90.00
_cell.angle_gamma   90.00
#
_symmetry.space_group_name_H-M   'P 1'
#
loop_
_entity.id
_entity.type
_entity.pdbx_description
1 polymer ?
#
loop_
_entity_poly.entity_id
_entity_poly.type
_entity_poly.pdbx_seq_one_letter_code
_entity_poly.pdbx_strand_id
1 'polypeptide(L)'
;MEKVENETDNNKMTESVSNEQDTVKTEQKEDYEERYNKLRGFAVKLKKKVQDLTEELKVVENDKIKVIAEKEEFQKKISLVSDNVKKLQTIQLEYDKLQDCLEQEKNENKKLTKNLETLVIDNTKLKESNYEYRERISTLISDLDNNVKDLAEVRSVIKKNVGLILLLEEEKKAKTVICQQREKDYEEIKVKLEAEIQAHKNTKARLESAKQECSSNNVLFLEVDNYEKSIEDLKSKLADEASRCLSLESTIEEQNQTIITLEHQITELRDSCFAKTNQLTTLGNKNEGLKADLNDLKQEMASVVKEKQSLLDSIEGIKANMSKLTKESAAHAAEKNKIAEEMDLLNKNHAQQVELLKLEITRLNDIVSSTNGELEALKAEYEGYKVRAQSVLRTKQSQNKENGLNGKSINEIEAELNHLRGYSTHLQEKLDISSEEIKSLTNDLTAIKEERDCIRESNRDLGKKLSLLSQDYLSLKEKCRMQLTTIDQLKEEMDNIQETLKTTHSAELKSLETQYQQEIDSLKAEIQRLSVTPSINKNDKPDKFEHDYQTRNDIYLLEREDAEGSESVDSYQVGNSSSERNQRTLMPLDELLNSSDDYVKSVPDLPVKVDRQELEISERRVKHLTALLADAERDVAKLNQMNQLLKEDIRRQQRSVERESHANNFEYLKNIVIKFITLKNGDERSRLIPVLNTILKLSPEETHQLNQVAGVSGRGWLPLISMPMWNND
;
A
#
# COMPACT_ATOMS: atom_id res chain seq x y z
N MET A 1 -34.07 -79.04 -48.86
CA MET A 1 -33.07 -79.55 -49.84
C MET A 1 -32.51 -80.79 -49.19
N GLU A 2 -32.86 -82.00 -49.59
CA GLU A 2 -32.68 -82.62 -50.92
C GLU A 2 -33.83 -83.59 -51.20
N LYS A 3 -34.24 -83.67 -52.47
CA LYS A 3 -35.19 -84.65 -53.01
C LYS A 3 -34.44 -85.95 -53.27
N VAL A 4 -35.07 -87.10 -53.01
CA VAL A 4 -34.85 -88.30 -53.82
C VAL A 4 -36.21 -88.96 -54.08
N GLU A 5 -36.50 -89.04 -55.37
CA GLU A 5 -37.61 -89.74 -56.02
C GLU A 5 -37.53 -91.24 -55.76
N ASN A 6 -38.66 -91.95 -55.79
CA ASN A 6 -38.62 -93.33 -56.23
C ASN A 6 -39.86 -93.66 -57.06
N GLU A 7 -39.54 -94.06 -58.28
CA GLU A 7 -40.40 -94.46 -59.37
C GLU A 7 -41.10 -95.78 -59.07
N THR A 8 -42.37 -95.83 -59.45
CA THR A 8 -43.12 -97.05 -59.75
C THR A 8 -42.65 -97.64 -61.07
N ASP A 9 -42.39 -98.95 -61.12
CA ASP A 9 -42.47 -99.66 -62.39
C ASP A 9 -42.78 -101.18 -62.22
N ASN A 10 -43.84 -101.61 -62.92
CA ASN A 10 -43.94 -102.84 -63.74
C ASN A 10 -43.79 -104.25 -63.08
N ASN A 11 -44.52 -105.31 -63.42
CA ASN A 11 -45.58 -105.61 -64.41
C ASN A 11 -46.04 -107.10 -64.25
N LYS A 12 -47.25 -107.41 -64.77
CA LYS A 12 -47.75 -108.68 -65.37
C LYS A 12 -48.03 -109.93 -64.49
N MET A 13 -49.31 -110.38 -64.37
CA MET A 13 -50.12 -111.25 -65.29
C MET A 13 -49.66 -112.74 -65.23
N THR A 14 -50.46 -113.82 -65.23
CA THR A 14 -51.89 -114.12 -65.51
C THR A 14 -52.13 -115.64 -65.30
N GLU A 15 -53.37 -116.04 -64.91
CA GLU A 15 -54.19 -117.19 -65.41
C GLU A 15 -53.61 -118.63 -65.53
N SER A 16 -54.31 -119.78 -65.42
CA SER A 16 -55.67 -120.20 -65.06
C SER A 16 -55.78 -121.77 -65.19
N VAL A 17 -56.76 -122.39 -64.50
CA VAL A 17 -57.55 -123.62 -64.84
C VAL A 17 -56.96 -125.06 -64.73
N SER A 18 -57.49 -125.79 -63.73
CA SER A 18 -58.21 -127.10 -63.66
C SER A 18 -57.93 -128.35 -64.53
N ASN A 19 -57.94 -129.51 -63.82
CA ASN A 19 -58.44 -130.87 -64.14
C ASN A 19 -57.78 -131.76 -65.23
N GLU A 20 -57.23 -132.94 -64.85
CA GLU A 20 -57.88 -134.28 -64.98
C GLU A 20 -56.95 -135.46 -64.58
N GLN A 21 -57.59 -136.62 -64.42
CA GLN A 21 -57.28 -137.85 -63.66
C GLN A 21 -56.09 -138.75 -64.06
N ASP A 22 -55.55 -139.39 -63.01
CA ASP A 22 -55.22 -140.81 -62.81
C ASP A 22 -54.15 -141.58 -63.63
N THR A 23 -53.13 -141.98 -62.87
CA THR A 23 -52.48 -143.31 -62.81
C THR A 23 -51.40 -143.70 -63.83
N VAL A 24 -50.12 -143.49 -63.46
CA VAL A 24 -49.12 -144.58 -63.41
C VAL A 24 -48.27 -144.38 -62.16
N LYS A 25 -48.31 -145.39 -61.28
CA LYS A 25 -47.76 -145.40 -59.93
C LYS A 25 -46.25 -145.69 -59.95
N THR A 26 -45.61 -145.27 -58.85
CA THR A 26 -44.35 -145.80 -58.28
C THR A 26 -43.02 -145.42 -58.94
N GLU A 27 -42.73 -144.12 -59.06
CA GLU A 27 -41.34 -143.60 -59.13
C GLU A 27 -41.19 -142.09 -58.76
N GLN A 28 -42.28 -141.36 -58.48
CA GLN A 28 -42.27 -139.90 -58.24
C GLN A 28 -42.26 -139.46 -56.76
N LYS A 29 -42.12 -140.37 -55.77
CA LYS A 29 -42.17 -139.96 -54.35
C LYS A 29 -40.92 -139.21 -53.86
N GLU A 30 -39.74 -139.46 -54.43
CA GLU A 30 -38.50 -138.80 -54.00
C GLU A 30 -38.37 -137.34 -54.51
N ASP A 31 -38.90 -137.01 -55.71
CA ASP A 31 -38.74 -135.66 -56.31
C ASP A 31 -39.67 -134.60 -55.67
N TYR A 32 -40.87 -134.99 -55.22
CA TYR A 32 -41.74 -134.09 -54.45
C TYR A 32 -41.19 -133.80 -53.04
N GLU A 33 -40.54 -134.79 -52.42
CA GLU A 33 -39.94 -134.64 -51.10
C GLU A 33 -38.71 -133.73 -51.15
N GLU A 34 -37.92 -133.81 -52.23
CA GLU A 34 -36.76 -132.93 -52.45
C GLU A 34 -37.16 -131.48 -52.79
N ARG A 35 -38.21 -131.27 -53.61
CA ARG A 35 -38.77 -129.93 -53.88
C ARG A 35 -39.44 -129.33 -52.64
N TYR A 36 -40.15 -130.13 -51.85
CA TYR A 36 -40.73 -129.70 -50.58
C TYR A 36 -39.63 -129.31 -49.57
N ASN A 37 -38.54 -130.06 -49.50
CA ASN A 37 -37.39 -129.74 -48.64
C ASN A 37 -36.65 -128.47 -49.11
N LYS A 38 -36.51 -128.23 -50.42
CA LYS A 38 -35.96 -126.97 -50.96
C LYS A 38 -36.87 -125.77 -50.66
N LEU A 39 -38.19 -125.90 -50.87
CA LEU A 39 -39.16 -124.84 -50.57
C LEU A 39 -39.22 -124.56 -49.06
N ARG A 40 -39.15 -125.60 -48.23
CA ARG A 40 -39.01 -125.49 -46.76
C ARG A 40 -37.70 -124.81 -46.37
N GLY A 41 -36.59 -125.12 -47.04
CA GLY A 41 -35.29 -124.45 -46.84
C GLY A 41 -35.33 -122.97 -47.20
N PHE A 42 -35.99 -122.59 -48.30
CA PHE A 42 -36.20 -121.19 -48.67
C PHE A 42 -37.14 -120.48 -47.68
N ALA A 43 -38.22 -121.12 -47.26
CA ALA A 43 -39.12 -120.57 -46.25
C ALA A 43 -38.42 -120.35 -44.90
N VAL A 44 -37.51 -121.25 -44.49
CA VAL A 44 -36.69 -121.09 -43.28
C VAL A 44 -35.67 -119.97 -43.44
N LYS A 45 -35.00 -119.84 -44.60
CA LYS A 45 -34.08 -118.74 -44.89
C LYS A 45 -34.79 -117.38 -44.93
N LEU A 46 -35.98 -117.31 -45.52
CA LEU A 46 -36.83 -116.11 -45.52
C LEU A 46 -37.32 -115.79 -44.11
N LYS A 47 -37.75 -116.78 -43.33
CA LYS A 47 -38.13 -116.59 -41.92
C LYS A 47 -36.96 -116.07 -41.09
N LYS A 48 -35.76 -116.61 -41.28
CA LYS A 48 -34.54 -116.13 -40.62
C LYS A 48 -34.19 -114.71 -41.06
N LYS A 49 -34.25 -114.39 -42.35
CA LYS A 49 -34.00 -113.04 -42.86
C LYS A 49 -35.04 -112.01 -42.38
N VAL A 50 -36.31 -112.41 -42.26
CA VAL A 50 -37.35 -111.58 -41.64
C VAL A 50 -37.08 -111.40 -40.16
N GLN A 51 -36.65 -112.44 -39.44
CA GLN A 51 -36.28 -112.34 -38.03
C GLN A 51 -35.10 -111.40 -37.83
N ASP A 52 -34.01 -111.57 -38.60
CA ASP A 52 -32.81 -110.73 -38.55
C ASP A 52 -33.17 -109.25 -38.85
N LEU A 53 -33.97 -108.99 -39.90
CA LEU A 53 -34.45 -107.64 -40.23
C LEU A 53 -35.37 -107.05 -39.15
N THR A 54 -36.18 -107.88 -38.48
CA THR A 54 -37.04 -107.43 -37.38
C THR A 54 -36.21 -107.08 -36.13
N GLU A 55 -35.12 -107.81 -35.90
CA GLU A 55 -34.18 -107.56 -34.80
C GLU A 55 -33.37 -106.28 -35.06
N GLU A 56 -32.92 -106.08 -36.29
CA GLU A 56 -32.24 -104.85 -36.73
C GLU A 56 -33.17 -103.63 -36.64
N LEU A 57 -34.44 -103.76 -37.05
CA LEU A 57 -35.46 -102.71 -36.87
C LEU A 57 -35.65 -102.34 -35.40
N LYS A 58 -35.71 -103.34 -34.50
CA LYS A 58 -35.83 -103.09 -33.06
C LYS A 58 -34.60 -102.38 -32.48
N VAL A 59 -33.39 -102.71 -32.94
CA VAL A 59 -32.16 -102.03 -32.50
C VAL A 59 -32.18 -100.58 -32.96
N VAL A 60 -32.49 -100.32 -34.23
CA VAL A 60 -32.60 -98.95 -34.78
C VAL A 60 -33.70 -98.15 -34.08
N GLU A 61 -34.82 -98.77 -33.74
CA GLU A 61 -35.92 -98.11 -33.03
C GLU A 61 -35.54 -97.77 -31.58
N ASN A 62 -34.80 -98.64 -30.89
CA ASN A 62 -34.23 -98.34 -29.57
C ASN A 62 -33.17 -97.23 -29.62
N ASP A 63 -32.30 -97.23 -30.63
CA ASP A 63 -31.29 -96.18 -30.80
C ASP A 63 -31.94 -94.84 -31.15
N LYS A 64 -33.01 -94.84 -31.96
CA LYS A 64 -33.83 -93.64 -32.21
C LYS A 64 -34.44 -93.10 -30.92
N ILE A 65 -34.98 -93.96 -30.04
CA ILE A 65 -35.53 -93.53 -28.75
C ILE A 65 -34.44 -92.92 -27.86
N LYS A 66 -33.24 -93.52 -27.81
CA LYS A 66 -32.10 -92.94 -27.07
C LYS A 66 -31.69 -91.58 -27.60
N VAL A 67 -31.55 -91.44 -28.93
CA VAL A 67 -31.18 -90.16 -29.56
C VAL A 67 -32.25 -89.08 -29.31
N ILE A 68 -33.54 -89.44 -29.30
CA ILE A 68 -34.62 -88.53 -28.95
C ILE A 68 -34.50 -88.09 -27.48
N ALA A 69 -34.25 -89.02 -26.56
CA ALA A 69 -34.08 -88.71 -25.14
C ALA A 69 -32.85 -87.81 -24.89
N GLU A 70 -31.72 -88.10 -25.53
CA GLU A 70 -30.51 -87.27 -25.46
C GLU A 70 -30.75 -85.87 -26.04
N LYS A 71 -31.45 -85.78 -27.18
CA LYS A 71 -31.84 -84.50 -27.79
C LYS A 71 -32.71 -83.68 -26.83
N GLU A 72 -33.69 -84.29 -26.19
CA GLU A 72 -34.53 -83.62 -25.19
C GLU A 72 -33.73 -83.14 -23.96
N GLU A 73 -32.75 -83.94 -23.51
CA GLU A 73 -31.87 -83.55 -22.39
C GLU A 73 -30.96 -82.36 -22.78
N PHE A 74 -30.36 -82.40 -23.97
CA PHE A 74 -29.56 -81.27 -24.48
C PHE A 74 -30.42 -80.02 -24.68
N GLN A 75 -31.66 -80.17 -25.15
CA GLN A 75 -32.57 -79.06 -25.34
C GLN A 75 -32.96 -78.41 -23.99
N LYS A 76 -33.14 -79.21 -22.93
CA LYS A 76 -33.30 -78.69 -21.55
C LYS A 76 -32.06 -77.97 -21.03
N LYS A 77 -30.86 -78.51 -21.26
CA LYS A 77 -29.59 -77.86 -20.89
C LYS A 77 -29.39 -76.53 -21.63
N ILE A 78 -29.70 -76.48 -22.92
CA ILE A 78 -29.64 -75.25 -23.73
C ILE A 78 -30.63 -74.21 -23.19
N SER A 79 -31.86 -74.61 -22.84
CA SER A 79 -32.84 -73.71 -22.22
C SER A 79 -32.33 -73.15 -20.89
N LEU A 80 -31.77 -73.99 -20.02
CA LEU A 80 -31.23 -73.58 -18.73
C LEU A 80 -30.06 -72.59 -18.89
N VAL A 81 -29.14 -72.86 -19.83
CA VAL A 81 -28.02 -71.96 -20.14
C VAL A 81 -28.55 -70.62 -20.68
N SER A 82 -29.54 -70.64 -21.57
CA SER A 82 -30.18 -69.43 -22.11
C SER A 82 -30.78 -68.57 -20.99
N ASP A 83 -31.50 -69.19 -20.04
CA ASP A 83 -32.10 -68.47 -18.92
C ASP A 83 -31.04 -67.93 -17.93
N ASN A 84 -29.95 -68.66 -17.73
CA ASN A 84 -28.83 -68.19 -16.92
C ASN A 84 -28.09 -67.01 -17.58
N VAL A 85 -27.93 -67.02 -18.90
CA VAL A 85 -27.36 -65.89 -19.65
C VAL A 85 -28.24 -64.65 -19.49
N LYS A 86 -29.57 -64.79 -19.61
CA LYS A 86 -30.50 -63.67 -19.37
C LYS A 86 -30.39 -63.11 -17.96
N LYS A 87 -30.35 -63.96 -16.94
CA LYS A 87 -30.15 -63.53 -15.54
C LYS A 87 -28.83 -62.80 -15.34
N LEU A 88 -27.75 -63.31 -15.92
CA LEU A 88 -26.43 -62.67 -15.86
C LEU A 88 -26.47 -61.29 -16.52
N GLN A 89 -27.16 -61.18 -17.66
CA GLN A 89 -27.33 -59.93 -18.39
C GLN A 89 -28.16 -58.90 -17.59
N THR A 90 -29.20 -59.34 -16.88
CA THR A 90 -29.96 -58.49 -15.95
C THR A 90 -29.08 -58.01 -14.79
N ILE A 91 -28.29 -58.89 -14.18
CA ILE A 91 -27.37 -58.53 -13.09
C ILE A 91 -26.31 -57.53 -13.58
N GLN A 92 -25.78 -57.73 -14.79
CA GLN A 92 -24.82 -56.81 -15.41
C GLN A 92 -25.45 -55.41 -15.58
N LEU A 93 -26.66 -55.33 -16.10
CA LEU A 93 -27.38 -54.06 -16.26
C LEU A 93 -27.64 -53.36 -14.92
N GLU A 94 -27.98 -54.10 -13.87
CA GLU A 94 -28.14 -53.50 -12.54
C GLU A 94 -26.81 -53.05 -11.94
N TYR A 95 -25.72 -53.80 -12.18
CA TYR A 95 -24.39 -53.40 -11.76
C TYR A 95 -23.95 -52.10 -12.44
N ASP A 96 -24.17 -51.98 -13.76
CA ASP A 96 -23.85 -50.77 -14.52
C ASP A 96 -24.67 -49.56 -14.02
N LYS A 97 -25.97 -49.74 -13.79
CA LYS A 97 -26.82 -48.69 -13.19
C LYS A 97 -26.32 -48.27 -11.80
N LEU A 98 -25.95 -49.23 -10.96
CA LEU A 98 -25.47 -48.94 -9.61
C LEU A 98 -24.12 -48.21 -9.65
N GLN A 99 -23.26 -48.55 -10.63
CA GLN A 99 -22.00 -47.87 -10.88
C GLN A 99 -22.22 -46.41 -11.30
N ASP A 100 -23.16 -46.15 -12.21
CA ASP A 100 -23.51 -44.81 -12.65
C ASP A 100 -24.07 -43.97 -11.49
N CYS A 101 -24.97 -44.53 -10.67
CA CYS A 101 -25.48 -43.87 -9.47
C CYS A 101 -24.35 -43.56 -8.46
N LEU A 102 -23.42 -44.50 -8.24
CA LEU A 102 -22.27 -44.29 -7.37
C LEU A 102 -21.37 -43.15 -7.88
N GLU A 103 -21.17 -43.06 -9.18
CA GLU A 103 -20.35 -42.02 -9.80
C GLU A 103 -21.03 -40.65 -9.74
N GLN A 104 -22.35 -40.60 -9.91
CA GLN A 104 -23.16 -39.40 -9.68
C GLN A 104 -23.04 -38.92 -8.22
N GLU A 105 -23.27 -39.79 -7.24
CA GLU A 105 -23.15 -39.48 -5.81
C GLU A 105 -21.73 -39.02 -5.43
N LYS A 106 -20.70 -39.62 -6.02
CA LYS A 106 -19.31 -39.15 -5.84
C LYS A 106 -19.10 -37.75 -6.40
N ASN A 107 -19.70 -37.44 -7.55
CA ASN A 107 -19.58 -36.12 -8.16
C ASN A 107 -20.35 -35.06 -7.37
N GLU A 108 -21.53 -35.39 -6.84
CA GLU A 108 -22.28 -34.51 -5.93
C GLU A 108 -21.52 -34.28 -4.63
N ASN A 109 -20.95 -35.32 -4.01
CA ASN A 109 -20.10 -35.17 -2.84
C ASN A 109 -18.89 -34.27 -3.11
N LYS A 110 -18.24 -34.40 -4.27
CA LYS A 110 -17.14 -33.50 -4.66
C LYS A 110 -17.61 -32.05 -4.80
N LYS A 111 -18.79 -31.80 -5.37
CA LYS A 111 -19.38 -30.46 -5.48
C LYS A 111 -19.70 -29.88 -4.09
N LEU A 112 -20.34 -30.67 -3.22
CA LEU A 112 -20.66 -30.28 -1.84
C LEU A 112 -19.39 -29.99 -1.03
N THR A 113 -18.35 -30.81 -1.19
CA THR A 113 -17.05 -30.61 -0.52
C THR A 113 -16.42 -29.28 -0.95
N LYS A 114 -16.39 -29.00 -2.26
CA LYS A 114 -15.89 -27.71 -2.78
C LYS A 114 -16.71 -26.53 -2.26
N ASN A 115 -18.03 -26.65 -2.20
CA ASN A 115 -18.90 -25.59 -1.67
C ASN A 115 -18.68 -25.37 -0.17
N LEU A 116 -18.43 -26.44 0.60
CA LEU A 116 -18.05 -26.35 2.01
C LEU A 116 -16.69 -25.67 2.18
N GLU A 117 -15.70 -26.03 1.36
CA GLU A 117 -14.38 -25.40 1.37
C GLU A 117 -14.47 -23.90 1.07
N THR A 118 -15.25 -23.49 0.06
CA THR A 118 -15.45 -22.06 -0.24
C THR A 118 -16.17 -21.33 0.88
N LEU A 119 -17.22 -21.91 1.47
CA LEU A 119 -17.92 -21.35 2.63
C LEU A 119 -17.01 -21.20 3.86
N VAL A 120 -16.10 -22.16 4.08
CA VAL A 120 -15.10 -22.08 5.16
C VAL A 120 -14.12 -20.94 4.88
N ILE A 121 -13.60 -20.83 3.66
CA ILE A 121 -12.69 -19.74 3.27
C ILE A 121 -13.37 -18.38 3.45
N ASP A 122 -14.62 -18.23 3.02
CA ASP A 122 -15.34 -16.97 3.16
C ASP A 122 -15.66 -16.65 4.63
N ASN A 123 -15.97 -17.64 5.46
CA ASN A 123 -16.08 -17.45 6.91
C ASN A 123 -14.76 -17.01 7.55
N THR A 124 -13.63 -17.59 7.13
CA THR A 124 -12.31 -17.19 7.65
C THR A 124 -12.00 -15.74 7.29
N LYS A 125 -12.26 -15.31 6.05
CA LYS A 125 -12.09 -13.91 5.62
C LYS A 125 -13.00 -12.95 6.40
N LEU A 126 -14.27 -13.31 6.57
CA LEU A 126 -15.21 -12.49 7.36
C LEU A 126 -14.77 -12.37 8.82
N LYS A 127 -14.17 -13.43 9.38
CA LYS A 127 -13.61 -13.43 10.74
C LYS A 127 -12.36 -12.55 10.85
N GLU A 128 -11.48 -12.58 9.86
CA GLU A 128 -10.31 -11.70 9.76
C GLU A 128 -10.73 -10.24 9.68
N SER A 129 -11.65 -9.87 8.77
CA SER A 129 -12.18 -8.50 8.70
C SER A 129 -12.87 -8.08 10.00
N ASN A 130 -13.56 -8.98 10.70
CA ASN A 130 -14.15 -8.67 12.02
C ASN A 130 -13.07 -8.34 13.07
N TYR A 131 -11.93 -9.04 13.03
CA TYR A 131 -10.81 -8.77 13.92
C TYR A 131 -10.18 -7.41 13.62
N GLU A 132 -9.97 -7.09 12.34
CA GLU A 132 -9.47 -5.78 11.90
C GLU A 132 -10.42 -4.64 12.33
N TYR A 133 -11.74 -4.79 12.15
CA TYR A 133 -12.70 -3.80 12.61
C TYR A 133 -12.69 -3.62 14.13
N ARG A 134 -12.54 -4.71 14.90
CA ARG A 134 -12.42 -4.65 16.36
C ARG A 134 -11.15 -3.93 16.80
N GLU A 135 -10.03 -4.23 16.15
CA GLU A 135 -8.76 -3.55 16.42
C GLU A 135 -8.86 -2.06 16.09
N ARG A 136 -9.46 -1.71 14.95
CA ARG A 136 -9.69 -0.32 14.56
C ARG A 136 -10.59 0.44 15.54
N ILE A 137 -11.65 -0.21 16.04
CA ILE A 137 -12.50 0.34 17.09
C ILE A 137 -11.69 0.53 18.37
N SER A 138 -10.85 -0.42 18.76
CA SER A 138 -9.99 -0.31 19.94
C SER A 138 -9.01 0.86 19.84
N THR A 139 -8.39 1.07 18.67
CA THR A 139 -7.49 2.22 18.45
C THR A 139 -8.26 3.53 18.52
N LEU A 140 -9.45 3.61 17.88
CA LEU A 140 -10.30 4.80 17.92
C LEU A 140 -10.77 5.14 19.33
N ILE A 141 -11.09 4.14 20.16
CA ILE A 141 -11.44 4.35 21.57
C ILE A 141 -10.25 4.90 22.35
N SER A 142 -9.04 4.37 22.13
CA SER A 142 -7.82 4.89 22.76
C SER A 142 -7.52 6.33 22.35
N ASP A 143 -7.69 6.66 21.07
CA ASP A 143 -7.51 8.02 20.57
C ASP A 143 -8.56 8.97 21.15
N LEU A 144 -9.82 8.52 21.29
CA LEU A 144 -10.87 9.30 21.93
C LEU A 144 -10.55 9.57 23.41
N ASP A 145 -10.07 8.57 24.15
CA ASP A 145 -9.68 8.72 25.57
C ASP A 145 -8.53 9.73 25.74
N ASN A 146 -7.54 9.69 24.84
CA ASN A 146 -6.45 10.66 24.83
C ASN A 146 -6.97 12.09 24.54
N ASN A 147 -7.80 12.27 23.52
CA ASN A 147 -8.40 13.57 23.21
C ASN A 147 -9.27 14.11 24.36
N VAL A 148 -9.96 13.24 25.10
CA VAL A 148 -10.73 13.63 26.29
C VAL A 148 -9.80 14.10 27.41
N LYS A 149 -8.64 13.47 27.61
CA LYS A 149 -7.63 13.93 28.57
C LYS A 149 -7.05 15.28 28.17
N ASP A 150 -6.70 15.45 26.90
CA ASP A 150 -6.16 16.72 26.38
C ASP A 150 -7.18 17.85 26.54
N LEU A 151 -8.46 17.59 26.23
CA LEU A 151 -9.55 18.56 26.46
C LEU A 151 -9.70 18.91 27.95
N ALA A 152 -9.52 17.95 28.86
CA ALA A 152 -9.58 18.21 30.29
C ALA A 152 -8.40 19.08 30.77
N GLU A 153 -7.20 18.84 30.23
CA GLU A 153 -6.00 19.65 30.52
C GLU A 153 -6.16 21.08 30.01
N VAL A 154 -6.58 21.25 28.75
CA VAL A 154 -6.86 22.57 28.17
C VAL A 154 -7.92 23.32 28.97
N ARG A 155 -8.99 22.65 29.41
CA ARG A 155 -10.00 23.27 30.31
C ARG A 155 -9.40 23.72 31.65
N SER A 156 -8.48 22.94 32.22
CA SER A 156 -7.78 23.31 33.45
C SER A 156 -6.91 24.56 33.24
N VAL A 157 -6.20 24.64 32.12
CA VAL A 157 -5.40 25.82 31.75
C VAL A 157 -6.28 27.05 31.53
N ILE A 158 -7.37 26.93 30.77
CA ILE A 158 -8.34 28.02 30.57
C ILE A 158 -8.87 28.52 31.93
N LYS A 159 -9.22 27.62 32.85
CA LYS A 159 -9.70 28.00 34.18
C LYS A 159 -8.64 28.78 34.97
N LYS A 160 -7.36 28.38 34.90
CA LYS A 160 -6.25 29.13 35.53
C LYS A 160 -6.06 30.51 34.91
N ASN A 161 -6.09 30.59 33.58
CA ASN A 161 -5.91 31.85 32.85
C ASN A 161 -7.05 32.83 33.13
N VAL A 162 -8.31 32.36 33.18
CA VAL A 162 -9.45 33.18 33.59
C VAL A 162 -9.26 33.71 35.01
N GLY A 163 -8.75 32.89 35.95
CA GLY A 163 -8.41 33.34 37.30
C GLY A 163 -7.33 34.41 37.31
N LEU A 164 -6.29 34.27 36.49
CA LEU A 164 -5.22 35.26 36.38
C LEU A 164 -5.72 36.59 35.77
N ILE A 165 -6.58 36.53 34.76
CA ILE A 165 -7.19 37.72 34.15
C ILE A 165 -8.00 38.51 35.19
N LEU A 166 -8.80 37.83 36.02
CA LEU A 166 -9.56 38.48 37.09
C LEU A 166 -8.65 39.21 38.09
N LEU A 167 -7.53 38.58 38.49
CA LEU A 167 -6.55 39.20 39.37
C LEU A 167 -5.89 40.44 38.72
N LEU A 168 -5.55 40.36 37.44
CA LEU A 168 -4.99 41.49 36.69
C LEU A 168 -5.99 42.63 36.51
N GLU A 169 -7.28 42.33 36.34
CA GLU A 169 -8.34 43.33 36.29
C GLU A 169 -8.52 44.05 37.63
N GLU A 170 -8.46 43.31 38.75
CA GLU A 170 -8.47 43.91 40.09
C GLU A 170 -7.24 44.79 40.33
N GLU A 171 -6.05 44.33 39.94
CA GLU A 171 -4.82 45.12 40.03
C GLU A 171 -4.90 46.41 39.17
N LYS A 172 -5.45 46.32 37.95
CA LYS A 172 -5.67 47.48 37.07
C LYS A 172 -6.65 48.49 37.68
N LYS A 173 -7.73 48.01 38.30
CA LYS A 173 -8.69 48.87 39.02
C LYS A 173 -8.00 49.57 40.20
N ALA A 174 -7.21 48.84 41.00
CA ALA A 174 -6.46 49.41 42.11
C ALA A 174 -5.46 50.48 41.64
N LYS A 175 -4.69 50.22 40.57
CA LYS A 175 -3.76 51.20 39.98
C LYS A 175 -4.48 52.46 39.50
N THR A 176 -5.65 52.32 38.87
CA THR A 176 -6.44 53.47 38.41
C THR A 176 -6.86 54.37 39.58
N VAL A 177 -7.32 53.77 40.68
CA VAL A 177 -7.71 54.51 41.89
C VAL A 177 -6.50 55.25 42.51
N ILE A 178 -5.33 54.62 42.56
CA ILE A 178 -4.10 55.25 43.06
C ILE A 178 -3.69 56.43 42.17
N CYS A 179 -3.75 56.30 40.84
CA CYS A 179 -3.44 57.41 39.92
C CYS A 179 -4.40 58.58 40.12
N GLN A 180 -5.70 58.33 40.23
CA GLN A 180 -6.70 59.38 40.50
C GLN A 180 -6.43 60.10 41.82
N GLN A 181 -5.99 59.38 42.86
CA GLN A 181 -5.63 60.00 44.13
C GLN A 181 -4.38 60.87 44.00
N ARG A 182 -3.35 60.39 43.30
CA ARG A 182 -2.13 61.17 43.04
C ARG A 182 -2.39 62.43 42.23
N GLU A 183 -3.30 62.39 41.26
CA GLU A 183 -3.72 63.56 40.50
C GLU A 183 -4.39 64.62 41.37
N LYS A 184 -5.25 64.20 42.31
CA LYS A 184 -5.86 65.13 43.29
C LYS A 184 -4.81 65.76 44.18
N ASP A 185 -3.90 64.96 44.73
CA ASP A 185 -2.83 65.44 45.60
C ASP A 185 -1.91 66.42 44.84
N TYR A 186 -1.64 66.17 43.56
CA TYR A 186 -0.87 67.06 42.70
C TYR A 186 -1.57 68.42 42.49
N GLU A 187 -2.87 68.43 42.20
CA GLU A 187 -3.61 69.68 42.03
C GLU A 187 -3.69 70.48 43.35
N GLU A 188 -3.82 69.79 44.50
CA GLU A 188 -3.75 70.44 45.81
C GLU A 188 -2.39 71.09 46.08
N ILE A 189 -1.29 70.41 45.77
CA ILE A 189 0.07 70.96 45.93
C ILE A 189 0.28 72.16 45.01
N LYS A 190 -0.20 72.08 43.77
CA LYS A 190 -0.11 73.18 42.79
C LYS A 190 -0.83 74.44 43.26
N VAL A 191 -2.02 74.29 43.84
CA VAL A 191 -2.77 75.42 44.44
C VAL A 191 -2.01 76.03 45.63
N LYS A 192 -1.39 75.20 46.49
CA LYS A 192 -0.58 75.68 47.62
C LYS A 192 0.66 76.45 47.14
N LEU A 193 1.33 75.98 46.10
CA LEU A 193 2.51 76.65 45.54
C LEU A 193 2.17 78.03 44.97
N GLU A 194 1.06 78.16 44.24
CA GLU A 194 0.60 79.44 43.68
C GLU A 194 0.31 80.47 44.78
N ALA A 195 -0.26 80.03 45.90
CA ALA A 195 -0.51 80.88 47.07
C ALA A 195 0.80 81.39 47.70
N GLU A 196 1.83 80.54 47.82
CA GLU A 196 3.13 80.90 48.41
C GLU A 196 3.91 81.88 47.52
N ILE A 197 3.86 81.70 46.19
CA ILE A 197 4.45 82.63 45.21
C ILE A 197 3.86 84.05 45.40
N GLN A 198 2.54 84.14 45.59
CA GLN A 198 1.88 85.42 45.80
C GLN A 198 2.24 86.07 47.15
N ALA A 199 2.43 85.25 48.21
CA ALA A 199 2.89 85.74 49.50
C ALA A 199 4.32 86.31 49.42
N HIS A 200 5.24 85.62 48.75
CA HIS A 200 6.63 86.06 48.56
C HIS A 200 6.73 87.37 47.76
N LYS A 201 5.85 87.57 46.78
CA LYS A 201 5.79 88.82 46.01
C LYS A 201 5.45 90.02 46.91
N ASN A 202 4.56 89.83 47.88
CA ASN A 202 4.13 90.88 48.82
C ASN A 202 5.22 91.22 49.86
N THR A 203 5.95 90.21 50.36
CA THR A 203 7.04 90.43 51.32
C THR A 203 8.22 91.16 50.68
N LYS A 204 8.55 90.83 49.43
CA LYS A 204 9.60 91.51 48.65
C LYS A 204 9.32 93.00 48.47
N ALA A 205 8.06 93.39 48.26
CA ALA A 205 7.68 94.80 48.12
C ALA A 205 7.87 95.61 49.42
N ARG A 206 7.61 94.99 50.58
CA ARG A 206 7.81 95.64 51.89
C ARG A 206 9.29 95.84 52.25
N LEU A 207 10.14 94.90 51.85
CA LEU A 207 11.57 94.98 52.09
C LEU A 207 12.20 96.19 51.36
N GLU A 208 11.77 96.46 50.13
CA GLU A 208 12.31 97.60 49.36
C GLU A 208 11.85 98.96 49.91
N SER A 209 10.65 99.06 50.49
CA SER A 209 10.23 100.27 51.20
C SER A 209 11.04 100.53 52.47
N ALA A 210 11.40 99.49 53.22
CA ALA A 210 12.18 99.61 54.45
C ALA A 210 13.67 99.96 54.19
N LYS A 211 14.25 99.49 53.07
CA LYS A 211 15.60 99.88 52.66
C LYS A 211 15.71 101.36 52.33
N GLN A 212 14.63 101.99 51.85
CA GLN A 212 14.62 103.40 51.48
C GLN A 212 14.67 104.34 52.71
N GLU A 213 14.14 103.91 53.86
CA GLU A 213 14.14 104.67 55.13
C GLU A 213 15.46 104.60 55.91
N CYS A 214 16.32 103.62 55.66
CA CYS A 214 17.55 103.40 56.46
C CYS A 214 18.77 104.23 56.00
N SER A 215 18.61 105.08 54.97
CA SER A 215 19.72 105.85 54.38
C SER A 215 20.01 107.22 55.03
N SER A 216 19.36 107.55 56.16
CA SER A 216 19.43 108.87 56.82
C SER A 216 20.06 108.83 58.22
N ASN A 217 21.29 109.35 58.32
CA ASN A 217 22.04 109.86 59.48
C ASN A 217 23.22 109.03 60.02
N ASN A 218 24.42 109.64 59.93
CA ASN A 218 25.69 109.21 60.51
C ASN A 218 26.50 110.46 60.90
N VAL A 219 26.90 110.63 62.18
CA VAL A 219 28.03 111.50 62.60
C VAL A 219 28.56 111.04 63.98
N LEU A 220 29.64 110.25 64.01
CA LEU A 220 30.47 110.01 65.20
C LEU A 220 31.97 110.03 64.81
N PHE A 221 32.40 111.11 64.15
CA PHE A 221 33.65 111.18 63.39
C PHE A 221 34.92 111.54 64.21
N LEU A 222 34.90 111.39 65.54
CA LEU A 222 36.05 111.78 66.40
C LEU A 222 36.42 110.76 67.48
N GLU A 223 35.58 109.75 67.69
CA GLU A 223 36.02 108.42 68.15
C GLU A 223 36.61 107.61 66.98
N VAL A 224 36.30 108.04 65.75
CA VAL A 224 36.77 107.47 64.49
C VAL A 224 38.28 107.42 64.36
N ASP A 225 39.11 108.32 64.90
CA ASP A 225 40.57 108.31 64.65
C ASP A 225 41.35 107.25 65.48
N ASN A 226 40.92 106.97 66.71
CA ASN A 226 41.49 105.89 67.54
C ASN A 226 40.84 104.54 67.23
N TYR A 227 39.54 104.53 66.93
CA TYR A 227 38.95 103.39 66.26
C TYR A 227 39.60 103.19 64.89
N GLU A 228 40.05 104.21 64.15
CA GLU A 228 40.60 104.09 62.78
C GLU A 228 41.86 103.24 62.76
N LYS A 229 42.74 103.36 63.76
CA LYS A 229 43.94 102.51 63.85
C LYS A 229 43.63 101.07 64.25
N SER A 230 42.76 100.85 65.25
CA SER A 230 42.28 99.48 65.56
C SER A 230 41.44 98.89 64.42
N ILE A 231 40.69 99.73 63.71
CA ILE A 231 39.92 99.41 62.51
C ILE A 231 40.89 99.12 61.37
N GLU A 232 42.05 99.77 61.26
CA GLU A 232 43.03 99.48 60.22
C GLU A 232 43.70 98.12 60.44
N ASP A 233 44.06 97.79 61.68
CA ASP A 233 44.57 96.44 62.03
C ASP A 233 43.47 95.37 61.87
N LEU A 234 42.23 95.68 62.29
CA LEU A 234 41.09 94.80 62.07
C LEU A 234 40.72 94.71 60.59
N LYS A 235 40.90 95.77 59.78
CA LYS A 235 40.70 95.78 58.33
C LYS A 235 41.78 94.95 57.64
N SER A 236 43.03 95.02 58.09
CA SER A 236 44.10 94.16 57.57
C SER A 236 43.79 92.70 57.86
N LYS A 237 43.42 92.35 59.10
CA LYS A 237 43.00 90.98 59.46
C LYS A 237 41.71 90.56 58.76
N LEU A 238 40.76 91.48 58.57
CA LEU A 238 39.53 91.24 57.82
C LEU A 238 39.82 91.07 56.33
N ALA A 239 40.82 91.76 55.78
CA ALA A 239 41.25 91.61 54.41
C ALA A 239 41.99 90.28 54.20
N ASP A 240 42.84 89.87 55.15
CA ASP A 240 43.50 88.57 55.15
C ASP A 240 42.46 87.45 55.28
N GLU A 241 41.53 87.54 56.23
CA GLU A 241 40.42 86.60 56.38
C GLU A 241 39.46 86.62 55.18
N ALA A 242 39.19 87.79 54.58
CA ALA A 242 38.39 87.87 53.35
C ALA A 242 39.11 87.20 52.18
N SER A 243 40.43 87.37 52.05
CA SER A 243 41.22 86.69 51.02
C SER A 243 41.25 85.17 51.26
N ARG A 244 41.30 84.74 52.52
CA ARG A 244 41.20 83.32 52.91
C ARG A 244 39.81 82.76 52.60
N CYS A 245 38.74 83.49 52.92
CA CYS A 245 37.37 83.14 52.57
C CYS A 245 37.20 83.03 51.05
N LEU A 246 37.71 83.98 50.27
CA LEU A 246 37.68 83.92 48.80
C LEU A 246 38.44 82.71 48.25
N SER A 247 39.58 82.35 48.84
CA SER A 247 40.33 81.15 48.43
C SER A 247 39.59 79.85 48.75
N LEU A 248 38.91 79.80 49.91
CA LEU A 248 38.07 78.66 50.30
C LEU A 248 36.80 78.58 49.46
N GLU A 249 36.16 79.71 49.16
CA GLU A 249 35.02 79.81 48.25
C GLU A 249 35.41 79.34 46.85
N SER A 250 36.57 79.75 46.33
CA SER A 250 37.11 79.26 45.06
C SER A 250 37.34 77.74 45.09
N THR A 251 37.89 77.21 46.20
CA THR A 251 38.12 75.77 46.35
C THR A 251 36.81 74.99 46.45
N ILE A 252 35.80 75.54 47.14
CA ILE A 252 34.45 74.96 47.24
C ILE A 252 33.78 74.98 45.87
N GLU A 253 33.92 76.06 45.10
CA GLU A 253 33.38 76.15 43.75
C GLU A 253 34.04 75.12 42.82
N GLU A 254 35.37 74.98 42.85
CA GLU A 254 36.07 73.92 42.12
C GLU A 254 35.58 72.52 42.52
N GLN A 255 35.42 72.26 43.82
CA GLN A 255 34.88 70.99 44.31
C GLN A 255 33.42 70.77 43.85
N ASN A 256 32.58 71.79 43.88
CA ASN A 256 31.20 71.72 43.38
C ASN A 256 31.17 71.41 41.88
N GLN A 257 32.04 72.04 41.08
CA GLN A 257 32.17 71.71 39.66
C GLN A 257 32.60 70.25 39.45
N THR A 258 33.55 69.74 40.25
CA THR A 258 33.91 68.30 40.17
C THR A 258 32.76 67.39 40.55
N ILE A 259 31.97 67.72 41.58
CA ILE A 259 30.79 66.95 41.98
C ILE A 259 29.77 66.93 40.85
N ILE A 260 29.47 68.07 40.22
CA ILE A 260 28.55 68.15 39.08
C ILE A 260 29.03 67.27 37.92
N THR A 261 30.33 67.29 37.60
CA THR A 261 30.86 66.43 36.53
C THR A 261 30.78 64.94 36.86
N LEU A 262 31.03 64.55 38.12
CA LEU A 262 30.92 63.16 38.57
C LEU A 262 29.46 62.69 38.61
N GLU A 263 28.52 63.55 39.05
CA GLU A 263 27.09 63.27 39.00
C GLU A 263 26.63 63.06 37.55
N HIS A 264 27.09 63.89 36.63
CA HIS A 264 26.81 63.72 35.20
C HIS A 264 27.33 62.37 34.68
N GLN A 265 28.58 62.01 34.98
CA GLN A 265 29.15 60.71 34.60
C GLN A 265 28.38 59.53 35.21
N ILE A 266 27.92 59.64 36.46
CA ILE A 266 27.08 58.61 37.10
C ILE A 266 25.75 58.48 36.36
N THR A 267 25.13 59.59 35.93
CA THR A 267 23.88 59.54 35.16
C THR A 267 24.07 58.90 33.79
N GLU A 268 25.13 59.26 33.06
CA GLU A 268 25.44 58.65 31.76
C GLU A 268 25.72 57.15 31.87
N LEU A 269 26.49 56.73 32.88
CA LEU A 269 26.75 55.32 33.13
C LEU A 269 25.47 54.56 33.50
N ARG A 270 24.57 55.19 34.27
CA ARG A 270 23.28 54.60 34.64
C ARG A 270 22.38 54.40 33.42
N ASP A 271 22.29 55.40 32.55
CA ASP A 271 21.51 55.34 31.31
C ASP A 271 22.10 54.31 30.35
N SER A 272 23.43 54.22 30.25
CA SER A 272 24.11 53.18 29.49
C SER A 272 23.82 51.77 30.03
N CYS A 273 23.84 51.58 31.36
CA CYS A 273 23.48 50.31 32.00
C CYS A 273 22.01 49.94 31.74
N PHE A 274 21.10 50.91 31.81
CA PHE A 274 19.69 50.71 31.52
C PHE A 274 19.47 50.32 30.06
N ALA A 275 20.11 51.00 29.11
CA ALA A 275 20.06 50.68 27.69
C ALA A 275 20.57 49.24 27.42
N LYS A 276 21.72 48.86 28.02
CA LYS A 276 22.24 47.48 27.91
C LYS A 276 21.32 46.45 28.53
N THR A 277 20.66 46.77 29.66
CA THR A 277 19.70 45.86 30.30
C THR A 277 18.47 45.63 29.42
N ASN A 278 17.96 46.69 28.78
CA ASN A 278 16.86 46.58 27.84
C ASN A 278 17.25 45.77 26.60
N GLN A 279 18.46 46.00 26.05
CA GLN A 279 19.00 45.19 24.96
C GLN A 279 19.15 43.71 25.34
N LEU A 280 19.61 43.41 26.56
CA LEU A 280 19.72 42.04 27.03
C LEU A 280 18.34 41.37 27.15
N THR A 281 17.34 42.13 27.59
CA THR A 281 15.95 41.67 27.71
C THR A 281 15.33 41.41 26.35
N THR A 282 15.54 42.29 25.36
CA THR A 282 15.03 42.08 24.00
C THR A 282 15.72 40.91 23.30
N LEU A 283 17.04 40.75 23.48
CA LEU A 283 17.77 39.57 23.01
C LEU A 283 17.30 38.29 23.70
N GLY A 284 16.98 38.34 25.01
CA GLY A 284 16.39 37.24 25.76
C GLY A 284 15.05 36.80 25.15
N ASN A 285 14.13 37.73 24.93
CA ASN A 285 12.83 37.46 24.32
C ASN A 285 12.98 36.91 22.89
N LYS A 286 13.90 37.45 22.08
CA LYS A 286 14.20 36.92 20.74
C LYS A 286 14.72 35.49 20.80
N ASN A 287 15.58 35.17 21.77
CA ASN A 287 16.12 33.83 21.94
C ASN A 287 15.05 32.83 22.42
N GLU A 288 14.11 33.28 23.26
CA GLU A 288 12.93 32.48 23.64
C GLU A 288 12.00 32.23 22.44
N GLY A 289 11.76 33.24 21.60
CA GLY A 289 11.03 33.09 20.34
C GLY A 289 11.66 32.07 19.40
N LEU A 290 12.97 32.22 19.11
CA LEU A 290 13.72 31.27 18.30
C LEU A 290 13.69 29.84 18.86
N LYS A 291 13.66 29.70 20.19
CA LYS A 291 13.56 28.39 20.85
C LYS A 291 12.16 27.78 20.69
N ALA A 292 11.10 28.60 20.69
CA ALA A 292 9.74 28.16 20.40
C ALA A 292 9.62 27.70 18.94
N ASP A 293 10.06 28.53 17.99
CA ASP A 293 10.04 28.19 16.55
C ASP A 293 10.83 26.91 16.25
N LEU A 294 11.97 26.72 16.91
CA LEU A 294 12.78 25.50 16.78
C LEU A 294 12.06 24.25 17.32
N ASN A 295 11.25 24.39 18.36
CA ASN A 295 10.44 23.28 18.87
C ASN A 295 9.26 22.96 17.93
N ASP A 296 8.61 23.98 17.38
CA ASP A 296 7.52 23.82 16.42
C ASP A 296 8.03 23.13 15.14
N LEU A 297 9.17 23.58 14.61
CA LEU A 297 9.81 22.96 13.46
C LEU A 297 10.25 21.51 13.74
N LYS A 298 10.69 21.20 14.97
CA LYS A 298 10.98 19.81 15.38
C LYS A 298 9.73 18.95 15.43
N GLN A 299 8.61 19.49 15.89
CA GLN A 299 7.33 18.77 15.93
C GLN A 299 6.80 18.52 14.51
N GLU A 300 6.91 19.52 13.63
CA GLU A 300 6.55 19.39 12.21
C GLU A 300 7.43 18.33 11.52
N MET A 301 8.76 18.38 11.73
CA MET A 301 9.68 17.37 11.22
C MET A 301 9.32 15.96 11.72
N ALA A 302 8.93 15.80 12.98
CA ALA A 302 8.49 14.52 13.52
C ALA A 302 7.19 14.02 12.85
N SER A 303 6.25 14.92 12.57
CA SER A 303 5.02 14.60 11.84
C SER A 303 5.31 14.14 10.41
N VAL A 304 6.15 14.88 9.68
CA VAL A 304 6.57 14.55 8.31
C VAL A 304 7.31 13.21 8.26
N VAL A 305 8.17 12.92 9.25
CA VAL A 305 8.85 11.62 9.35
C VAL A 305 7.85 10.48 9.56
N LYS A 306 6.81 10.70 10.37
CA LYS A 306 5.75 9.70 10.58
C LYS A 306 4.94 9.46 9.31
N GLU A 307 4.61 10.50 8.57
CA GLU A 307 3.91 10.40 7.28
C GLU A 307 4.78 9.71 6.22
N LYS A 308 6.07 10.04 6.16
CA LYS A 308 7.03 9.34 5.29
C LYS A 308 7.09 7.84 5.61
N GLN A 309 7.07 7.47 6.90
CA GLN A 309 7.08 6.06 7.31
C GLN A 309 5.80 5.34 6.87
N SER A 310 4.62 5.95 7.06
CA SER A 310 3.36 5.32 6.64
C SER A 310 3.26 5.17 5.11
N LEU A 311 3.80 6.13 4.35
CA LEU A 311 3.92 6.02 2.89
C LEU A 311 4.87 4.90 2.47
N LEU A 312 6.01 4.73 3.15
CA LEU A 312 6.93 3.61 2.90
C LEU A 312 6.26 2.26 3.17
N ASP A 313 5.54 2.13 4.29
CA ASP A 313 4.82 0.90 4.64
C ASP A 313 3.73 0.58 3.58
N SER A 314 3.02 1.61 3.08
CA SER A 314 2.05 1.46 2.00
C SER A 314 2.69 1.02 0.68
N ILE A 315 3.85 1.59 0.31
CA ILE A 315 4.63 1.17 -0.86
C ILE A 315 5.07 -0.29 -0.73
N GLU A 316 5.52 -0.71 0.45
CA GLU A 316 5.93 -2.09 0.70
C GLU A 316 4.73 -3.07 0.61
N GLY A 317 3.56 -2.67 1.11
CA GLY A 317 2.30 -3.40 0.92
C GLY A 317 1.90 -3.53 -0.54
N ILE A 318 1.98 -2.45 -1.32
CA ILE A 318 1.71 -2.48 -2.78
C ILE A 318 2.71 -3.40 -3.49
N LYS A 319 3.99 -3.36 -3.11
CA LYS A 319 5.04 -4.22 -3.69
C LYS A 319 4.81 -5.70 -3.39
N ALA A 320 4.37 -6.03 -2.17
CA ALA A 320 4.00 -7.39 -1.79
C ALA A 320 2.79 -7.89 -2.61
N ASN A 321 1.77 -7.05 -2.78
CA ASN A 321 0.60 -7.35 -3.61
C ASN A 321 0.98 -7.53 -5.08
N MET A 322 1.85 -6.67 -5.63
CA MET A 322 2.34 -6.80 -7.00
C MET A 322 3.12 -8.10 -7.22
N SER A 323 3.95 -8.52 -6.25
CA SER A 323 4.64 -9.81 -6.27
C SER A 323 3.64 -10.97 -6.26
N LYS A 324 2.57 -10.89 -5.45
CA LYS A 324 1.49 -11.89 -5.42
C LYS A 324 0.76 -11.97 -6.77
N LEU A 325 0.29 -10.85 -7.33
CA LEU A 325 -0.36 -10.82 -8.63
C LEU A 325 0.55 -11.34 -9.76
N THR A 326 1.85 -11.05 -9.69
CA THR A 326 2.82 -11.56 -10.68
C THR A 326 2.94 -13.09 -10.61
N LYS A 327 2.96 -13.66 -9.40
CA LYS A 327 2.96 -15.12 -9.22
C LYS A 327 1.66 -15.76 -9.70
N GLU A 328 0.51 -15.17 -9.40
CA GLU A 328 -0.80 -15.63 -9.87
C GLU A 328 -0.90 -15.55 -11.40
N SER A 329 -0.43 -14.47 -12.01
CA SER A 329 -0.36 -14.31 -13.46
C SER A 329 0.54 -15.37 -14.12
N ALA A 330 1.71 -15.65 -13.53
CA ALA A 330 2.59 -16.71 -14.00
C ALA A 330 1.95 -18.10 -13.89
N ALA A 331 1.21 -18.37 -12.81
CA ALA A 331 0.47 -19.62 -12.63
C ALA A 331 -0.65 -19.78 -13.67
N HIS A 332 -1.44 -18.73 -13.92
CA HIS A 332 -2.47 -18.74 -14.97
C HIS A 332 -1.87 -18.87 -16.37
N ALA A 333 -0.71 -18.27 -16.64
CA ALA A 333 -0.01 -18.45 -17.91
C ALA A 333 0.46 -19.90 -18.11
N ALA A 334 0.97 -20.54 -17.05
CA ALA A 334 1.36 -21.95 -17.09
C ALA A 334 0.15 -22.88 -17.30
N GLU A 335 -0.97 -22.63 -16.62
CA GLU A 335 -2.21 -23.38 -16.80
C GLU A 335 -2.79 -23.20 -18.21
N LYS A 336 -2.80 -21.98 -18.74
CA LYS A 336 -3.19 -21.69 -20.12
C LYS A 336 -2.34 -22.48 -21.13
N ASN A 337 -1.02 -22.50 -20.95
CA ASN A 337 -0.13 -23.26 -21.84
C ASN A 337 -0.41 -24.76 -21.76
N LYS A 338 -0.62 -25.30 -20.56
CA LYS A 338 -0.98 -26.72 -20.37
C LYS A 338 -2.29 -27.08 -21.09
N ILE A 339 -3.33 -26.26 -20.93
CA ILE A 339 -4.61 -26.47 -21.63
C ILE A 339 -4.44 -26.36 -23.14
N ALA A 340 -3.63 -25.42 -23.63
CA ALA A 340 -3.35 -25.29 -25.06
C ALA A 340 -2.63 -26.53 -25.62
N GLU A 341 -1.67 -27.09 -24.89
CA GLU A 341 -0.99 -28.34 -25.24
C GLU A 341 -1.94 -29.55 -25.24
N GLU A 342 -2.81 -29.65 -24.23
CA GLU A 342 -3.85 -30.70 -24.17
C GLU A 342 -4.84 -30.59 -25.33
N MET A 343 -5.26 -29.37 -25.70
CA MET A 343 -6.13 -29.12 -26.85
C MET A 343 -5.44 -29.45 -28.19
N ASP A 344 -4.16 -29.11 -28.36
CA ASP A 344 -3.39 -29.46 -29.56
C ASP A 344 -3.23 -30.98 -29.71
N LEU A 345 -2.94 -31.68 -28.60
CA LEU A 345 -2.87 -33.14 -28.59
C LEU A 345 -4.22 -33.78 -28.93
N LEU A 346 -5.31 -33.28 -28.33
CA LEU A 346 -6.65 -33.78 -28.60
C LEU A 346 -7.07 -33.54 -30.06
N ASN A 347 -6.76 -32.36 -30.61
CA ASN A 347 -7.01 -32.05 -32.02
C ASN A 347 -6.20 -32.96 -32.96
N LYS A 348 -4.94 -33.26 -32.65
CA LYS A 348 -4.14 -34.23 -33.40
C LYS A 348 -4.75 -35.62 -33.37
N ASN A 349 -5.20 -36.08 -32.20
CA ASN A 349 -5.85 -37.37 -32.03
C ASN A 349 -7.17 -37.45 -32.82
N HIS A 350 -8.03 -36.42 -32.72
CA HIS A 350 -9.26 -36.36 -33.49
C HIS A 350 -9.00 -36.29 -35.00
N ALA A 351 -8.01 -35.52 -35.44
CA ALA A 351 -7.62 -35.45 -36.85
C ALA A 351 -7.17 -36.84 -37.38
N GLN A 352 -6.39 -37.59 -36.59
CA GLN A 352 -5.99 -38.96 -36.92
C GLN A 352 -7.20 -39.91 -36.97
N GLN A 353 -8.12 -39.83 -36.01
CA GLN A 353 -9.35 -40.64 -36.03
C GLN A 353 -10.22 -40.33 -37.24
N VAL A 354 -10.38 -39.06 -37.59
CA VAL A 354 -11.11 -38.65 -38.81
C VAL A 354 -10.45 -39.23 -40.05
N GLU A 355 -9.12 -39.23 -40.13
CA GLU A 355 -8.40 -39.81 -41.26
C GLU A 355 -8.57 -41.33 -41.35
N LEU A 356 -8.52 -42.04 -40.23
CA LEU A 356 -8.81 -43.48 -40.17
C LEU A 356 -10.25 -43.80 -40.60
N LEU A 357 -11.23 -43.02 -40.14
CA LEU A 357 -12.63 -43.19 -40.52
C LEU A 357 -12.84 -42.90 -42.01
N LYS A 358 -12.17 -41.88 -42.57
CA LYS A 358 -12.21 -41.62 -44.01
C LYS A 358 -11.66 -42.80 -44.82
N LEU A 359 -10.53 -43.37 -44.40
CA LEU A 359 -9.95 -44.56 -45.03
C LEU A 359 -10.92 -45.75 -44.98
N GLU A 360 -11.59 -45.97 -43.85
CA GLU A 360 -12.58 -47.03 -43.72
C GLU A 360 -13.83 -46.79 -44.60
N ILE A 361 -14.31 -45.54 -44.68
CA ILE A 361 -15.39 -45.16 -45.60
C ILE A 361 -14.99 -45.43 -47.06
N THR A 362 -13.76 -45.07 -47.47
CA THR A 362 -13.28 -45.36 -48.83
C THR A 362 -13.23 -46.87 -49.10
N ARG A 363 -12.74 -47.66 -48.14
CA ARG A 363 -12.70 -49.13 -48.24
C ARG A 363 -14.10 -49.74 -48.36
N LEU A 364 -15.04 -49.28 -47.55
CA LEU A 364 -16.44 -49.75 -47.61
C LEU A 364 -17.11 -49.34 -48.92
N ASN A 365 -16.86 -48.12 -49.41
CA ASN A 365 -17.36 -47.68 -50.71
C ASN A 365 -16.81 -48.53 -51.86
N ASP A 366 -15.52 -48.88 -51.84
CA ASP A 366 -14.92 -49.76 -52.83
C ASP A 366 -15.57 -51.15 -52.83
N ILE A 367 -15.85 -51.71 -51.64
CA ILE A 367 -16.57 -52.99 -51.48
C ILE A 367 -18.00 -52.89 -52.00
N VAL A 368 -18.73 -51.82 -51.66
CA VAL A 368 -20.10 -51.59 -52.16
C VAL A 368 -20.09 -51.46 -53.68
N SER A 369 -19.12 -50.74 -54.24
CA SER A 369 -18.98 -50.60 -55.70
C SER A 369 -18.71 -51.96 -56.38
N SER A 370 -17.79 -52.76 -55.83
CA SER A 370 -17.47 -54.10 -56.35
C SER A 370 -18.68 -55.04 -56.28
N THR A 371 -19.33 -55.13 -55.13
CA THR A 371 -20.51 -55.99 -54.93
C THR A 371 -21.70 -55.53 -55.76
N ASN A 372 -21.89 -54.23 -55.95
CA ASN A 372 -22.91 -53.71 -56.87
C ASN A 372 -22.59 -54.05 -58.33
N GLY A 373 -21.31 -54.03 -58.71
CA GLY A 373 -20.85 -54.51 -60.03
C GLY A 373 -21.13 -56.00 -60.24
N GLU A 374 -20.83 -56.84 -59.24
CA GLU A 374 -21.15 -58.27 -59.25
C GLU A 374 -22.67 -58.52 -59.32
N LEU A 375 -23.46 -57.76 -58.56
CA LEU A 375 -24.91 -57.87 -58.53
C LEU A 375 -25.53 -57.44 -59.87
N GLU A 376 -24.98 -56.41 -60.52
CA GLU A 376 -25.44 -55.98 -61.84
C GLU A 376 -25.07 -57.02 -62.93
N ALA A 377 -23.88 -57.63 -62.83
CA ALA A 377 -23.51 -58.76 -63.68
C ALA A 377 -24.47 -59.96 -63.48
N LEU A 378 -24.78 -60.32 -62.23
CA LEU A 378 -25.71 -61.40 -61.90
C LEU A 378 -27.14 -61.09 -62.35
N LYS A 379 -27.59 -59.83 -62.24
CA LYS A 379 -28.88 -59.39 -62.80
C LYS A 379 -28.91 -59.52 -64.31
N ALA A 380 -27.83 -59.14 -65.01
CA ALA A 380 -27.73 -59.30 -66.45
C ALA A 380 -27.78 -60.79 -66.86
N GLU A 381 -27.07 -61.65 -66.11
CA GLU A 381 -27.15 -63.11 -66.29
C GLU A 381 -28.55 -63.66 -66.01
N TYR A 382 -29.22 -63.16 -64.96
CA TYR A 382 -30.58 -63.55 -64.59
C TYR A 382 -31.62 -63.09 -65.61
N GLU A 383 -31.56 -61.87 -66.11
CA GLU A 383 -32.44 -61.42 -67.20
C GLU A 383 -32.15 -62.22 -68.48
N GLY A 384 -30.89 -62.51 -68.77
CA GLY A 384 -30.52 -63.45 -69.83
C GLY A 384 -31.13 -64.84 -69.62
N TYR A 385 -31.11 -65.35 -68.39
CA TYR A 385 -31.75 -66.61 -68.02
C TYR A 385 -33.28 -66.54 -68.11
N LYS A 386 -33.90 -65.46 -67.67
CA LYS A 386 -35.35 -65.25 -67.71
C LYS A 386 -35.86 -65.19 -69.13
N VAL A 387 -35.15 -64.56 -70.06
CA VAL A 387 -35.48 -64.60 -71.49
C VAL A 387 -35.37 -66.02 -72.04
N ARG A 388 -34.33 -66.77 -71.66
CA ARG A 388 -34.19 -68.20 -72.01
C ARG A 388 -35.35 -69.04 -71.44
N ALA A 389 -35.70 -68.84 -70.16
CA ALA A 389 -36.74 -69.57 -69.46
C ALA A 389 -38.15 -69.19 -69.93
N GLN A 390 -38.41 -67.92 -70.26
CA GLN A 390 -39.66 -67.45 -70.85
C GLN A 390 -39.84 -68.00 -72.27
N SER A 391 -38.76 -68.18 -73.03
CA SER A 391 -38.81 -68.89 -74.31
C SER A 391 -39.26 -70.35 -74.13
N VAL A 392 -38.73 -71.03 -73.11
CA VAL A 392 -39.10 -72.41 -72.72
C VAL A 392 -40.51 -72.50 -72.10
N LEU A 393 -40.94 -71.49 -71.34
CA LEU A 393 -42.26 -71.41 -70.72
C LEU A 393 -43.34 -71.04 -71.74
N ARG A 394 -43.06 -70.24 -72.77
CA ARG A 394 -43.97 -70.06 -73.91
C ARG A 394 -44.25 -71.38 -74.62
N THR A 395 -43.30 -72.33 -74.55
CA THR A 395 -43.48 -73.71 -75.04
C THR A 395 -44.22 -74.63 -74.06
N LYS A 396 -44.27 -74.30 -72.76
CA LYS A 396 -44.95 -75.11 -71.72
C LYS A 396 -46.28 -74.54 -71.18
N GLN A 397 -46.60 -73.26 -71.41
CA GLN A 397 -47.82 -72.57 -70.96
C GLN A 397 -49.06 -72.81 -71.85
N SER A 398 -49.08 -73.88 -72.66
CA SER A 398 -50.32 -74.36 -73.30
C SER A 398 -51.02 -75.47 -72.50
N GLN A 399 -50.53 -75.85 -71.31
CA GLN A 399 -51.18 -76.87 -70.48
C GLN A 399 -51.45 -76.39 -69.05
N ASN A 400 -52.76 -76.30 -68.77
CA ASN A 400 -53.47 -76.46 -67.51
C ASN A 400 -53.29 -75.44 -66.38
N LYS A 401 -54.43 -74.79 -66.11
CA LYS A 401 -54.89 -74.23 -64.83
C LYS A 401 -55.26 -75.37 -63.87
N GLU A 402 -55.10 -75.17 -62.55
CA GLU A 402 -56.19 -75.04 -61.54
C GLU A 402 -55.79 -75.49 -60.10
N ASN A 403 -56.37 -74.77 -59.12
CA ASN A 403 -56.76 -75.13 -57.73
C ASN A 403 -55.66 -75.31 -56.65
N GLY A 404 -55.86 -74.97 -55.36
CA GLY A 404 -57.08 -74.56 -54.66
C GLY A 404 -56.85 -74.24 -53.16
N LEU A 405 -58.00 -74.07 -52.47
CA LEU A 405 -58.33 -73.51 -51.15
C LEU A 405 -57.60 -73.98 -49.88
N ASN A 406 -57.57 -73.05 -48.89
CA ASN A 406 -57.25 -73.21 -47.46
C ASN A 406 -58.46 -73.65 -46.60
N GLY A 407 -58.21 -74.49 -45.59
CA GLY A 407 -59.07 -74.68 -44.41
C GLY A 407 -58.20 -74.91 -43.17
N LYS A 408 -58.46 -74.18 -42.08
CA LYS A 408 -57.67 -74.19 -40.83
C LYS A 408 -58.53 -74.59 -39.62
N SER A 409 -57.94 -75.30 -38.67
CA SER A 409 -58.61 -76.09 -37.61
C SER A 409 -58.58 -75.39 -36.24
N ILE A 410 -59.51 -75.78 -35.35
CA ILE A 410 -59.78 -75.21 -34.01
C ILE A 410 -58.54 -75.03 -33.11
N ASN A 411 -57.50 -75.87 -33.25
CA ASN A 411 -56.25 -75.74 -32.50
C ASN A 411 -55.43 -74.49 -32.88
N GLU A 412 -55.58 -73.99 -34.11
CA GLU A 412 -54.92 -72.75 -34.54
C GLU A 412 -55.58 -71.51 -33.90
N ILE A 413 -56.89 -71.57 -33.66
CA ILE A 413 -57.63 -70.52 -32.95
C ILE A 413 -57.22 -70.47 -31.46
N GLU A 414 -56.98 -71.64 -30.83
CA GLU A 414 -56.52 -71.70 -29.44
C GLU A 414 -55.07 -71.18 -29.28
N ALA A 415 -54.21 -71.47 -30.27
CA ALA A 415 -52.86 -70.90 -30.33
C ALA A 415 -52.90 -69.37 -30.54
N GLU A 416 -53.80 -68.86 -31.39
CA GLU A 416 -54.02 -67.43 -31.58
C GLU A 416 -54.55 -66.74 -30.30
N LEU A 417 -55.43 -67.41 -29.53
CA LEU A 417 -55.97 -66.86 -28.30
C LEU A 417 -54.91 -66.76 -27.19
N ASN A 418 -54.03 -67.76 -27.08
CA ASN A 418 -52.88 -67.71 -26.17
C ASN A 418 -51.84 -66.66 -26.61
N HIS A 419 -51.62 -66.50 -27.92
CA HIS A 419 -50.79 -65.42 -28.44
C HIS A 419 -51.39 -64.04 -28.12
N LEU A 420 -52.70 -63.86 -28.26
CA LEU A 420 -53.39 -62.61 -27.92
C LEU A 420 -53.32 -62.29 -26.42
N ARG A 421 -53.37 -63.32 -25.55
CA ARG A 421 -53.14 -63.14 -24.10
C ARG A 421 -51.71 -62.70 -23.79
N GLY A 422 -50.71 -63.35 -24.38
CA GLY A 422 -49.30 -62.95 -24.22
C GLY A 422 -49.03 -61.53 -24.72
N TYR A 423 -49.67 -61.15 -25.84
CA TYR A 423 -49.60 -59.80 -26.38
C TYR A 423 -50.27 -58.77 -25.46
N SER A 424 -51.41 -59.11 -24.86
CA SER A 424 -52.11 -58.26 -23.87
C SER A 424 -51.27 -58.03 -22.61
N THR A 425 -50.63 -59.08 -22.06
CA THR A 425 -49.73 -58.95 -20.92
C THR A 425 -48.50 -58.10 -21.24
N HIS A 426 -47.96 -58.23 -22.45
CA HIS A 426 -46.83 -57.42 -22.90
C HIS A 426 -47.20 -55.94 -23.12
N LEU A 427 -48.42 -55.66 -23.59
CA LEU A 427 -48.97 -54.31 -23.67
C LEU A 427 -49.18 -53.68 -22.29
N GLN A 428 -49.63 -54.48 -21.32
CA GLN A 428 -49.79 -54.03 -19.94
C GLN A 428 -48.43 -53.68 -19.31
N GLU A 429 -47.42 -54.52 -19.49
CA GLU A 429 -46.05 -54.25 -19.00
C GLU A 429 -45.45 -52.99 -19.63
N LYS A 430 -45.67 -52.77 -20.94
CA LYS A 430 -45.27 -51.52 -21.62
C LYS A 430 -46.01 -50.29 -21.08
N LEU A 431 -47.29 -50.43 -20.72
CA LEU A 431 -48.07 -49.36 -20.12
C LEU A 431 -47.54 -49.01 -18.72
N ASP A 432 -47.16 -50.01 -17.93
CA ASP A 432 -46.61 -49.82 -16.58
C ASP A 432 -45.22 -49.16 -16.62
N ILE A 433 -44.35 -49.58 -17.55
CA ILE A 433 -43.05 -48.93 -17.78
C ILE A 433 -43.23 -47.47 -18.21
N SER A 434 -44.12 -47.20 -19.18
CA SER A 434 -44.41 -45.83 -19.61
C SER A 434 -45.01 -44.99 -18.48
N SER A 435 -45.82 -45.58 -17.59
CA SER A 435 -46.36 -44.93 -16.40
C SER A 435 -45.28 -44.55 -15.38
N GLU A 436 -44.29 -45.43 -15.15
CA GLU A 436 -43.13 -45.13 -14.31
C GLU A 436 -42.23 -44.04 -14.91
N GLU A 437 -41.99 -44.07 -16.22
CA GLU A 437 -41.27 -43.01 -16.93
C GLU A 437 -41.98 -41.65 -16.79
N ILE A 438 -43.31 -41.61 -16.94
CA ILE A 438 -44.11 -40.40 -16.74
C ILE A 438 -43.98 -39.89 -15.29
N LYS A 439 -43.98 -40.78 -14.29
CA LYS A 439 -43.80 -40.39 -12.88
C LYS A 439 -42.39 -39.83 -12.64
N SER A 440 -41.35 -40.46 -13.18
CA SER A 440 -39.97 -39.96 -13.09
C SER A 440 -39.85 -38.58 -13.71
N LEU A 441 -40.31 -38.41 -14.95
CA LEU A 441 -40.29 -37.11 -15.65
C LEU A 441 -41.11 -36.04 -14.93
N THR A 442 -42.20 -36.43 -14.25
CA THR A 442 -43.00 -35.50 -13.44
C THR A 442 -42.22 -35.03 -12.21
N ASN A 443 -41.49 -35.93 -11.54
CA ASN A 443 -40.63 -35.58 -10.40
C ASN A 443 -39.47 -34.67 -10.82
N ASP A 444 -38.84 -34.96 -11.95
CA ASP A 444 -37.77 -34.12 -12.52
C ASP A 444 -38.30 -32.73 -12.88
N LEU A 445 -39.50 -32.65 -13.48
CA LEU A 445 -40.17 -31.38 -13.76
C LEU A 445 -40.50 -30.59 -12.48
N THR A 446 -40.83 -31.26 -11.37
CA THR A 446 -41.04 -30.57 -10.09
C THR A 446 -39.72 -30.05 -9.50
N ALA A 447 -38.66 -30.85 -9.52
CA ALA A 447 -37.33 -30.43 -9.04
C ALA A 447 -36.78 -29.23 -9.83
N ILE A 448 -36.89 -29.26 -11.17
CA ILE A 448 -36.49 -28.14 -12.03
C ILE A 448 -37.33 -26.89 -11.77
N LYS A 449 -38.64 -27.04 -11.48
CA LYS A 449 -39.50 -25.90 -11.12
C LYS A 449 -39.07 -25.27 -9.79
N GLU A 450 -38.74 -26.07 -8.79
CA GLU A 450 -38.25 -25.60 -7.49
C GLU A 450 -36.91 -24.88 -7.62
N GLU A 451 -35.96 -25.44 -8.37
CA GLU A 451 -34.67 -24.81 -8.66
C GLU A 451 -34.84 -23.48 -9.38
N ARG A 452 -35.70 -23.43 -10.41
CA ARG A 452 -36.04 -22.21 -11.14
C ARG A 452 -36.63 -21.16 -10.21
N ASP A 453 -37.52 -21.54 -9.31
CA ASP A 453 -38.17 -20.59 -8.39
C ASP A 453 -37.19 -20.09 -7.32
N CYS A 454 -36.26 -20.93 -6.85
CA CYS A 454 -35.16 -20.52 -5.98
C CYS A 454 -34.20 -19.53 -6.67
N ILE A 455 -33.82 -19.79 -7.92
CA ILE A 455 -33.01 -18.86 -8.73
C ILE A 455 -33.76 -17.54 -8.98
N ARG A 456 -35.07 -17.59 -9.24
CA ARG A 456 -35.90 -16.38 -9.43
C ARG A 456 -35.92 -15.53 -8.14
N GLU A 457 -36.01 -16.15 -6.98
CA GLU A 457 -35.99 -15.44 -5.70
C GLU A 457 -34.62 -14.82 -5.40
N SER A 458 -33.54 -15.56 -5.64
CA SER A 458 -32.16 -15.05 -5.54
C SER A 458 -31.93 -13.85 -6.47
N ASN A 459 -32.37 -13.93 -7.73
CA ASN A 459 -32.31 -12.82 -8.68
C ASN A 459 -33.12 -11.61 -8.22
N ARG A 460 -34.29 -11.82 -7.60
CA ARG A 460 -35.10 -10.74 -7.02
C ARG A 460 -34.35 -10.03 -5.90
N ASP A 461 -33.67 -10.77 -5.03
CA ASP A 461 -32.92 -10.20 -3.92
C ASP A 461 -31.62 -9.52 -4.36
N LEU A 462 -30.92 -10.07 -5.36
CA LEU A 462 -29.82 -9.38 -6.04
C LEU A 462 -30.31 -8.08 -6.69
N GLY A 463 -31.48 -8.07 -7.31
CA GLY A 463 -32.10 -6.87 -7.87
C GLY A 463 -32.37 -5.79 -6.81
N LYS A 464 -32.87 -6.16 -5.63
CA LYS A 464 -33.04 -5.22 -4.51
C LYS A 464 -31.71 -4.66 -4.02
N LYS A 465 -30.68 -5.51 -3.86
CA LYS A 465 -29.33 -5.08 -3.46
C LYS A 465 -28.73 -4.12 -4.48
N LEU A 466 -28.89 -4.39 -5.77
CA LEU A 466 -28.43 -3.51 -6.85
C LEU A 466 -29.17 -2.17 -6.84
N SER A 467 -30.48 -2.17 -6.58
CA SER A 467 -31.27 -0.94 -6.44
C SER A 467 -30.80 -0.08 -5.27
N LEU A 468 -30.53 -0.70 -4.11
CA LEU A 468 -29.99 0.01 -2.93
C LEU A 468 -28.61 0.59 -3.23
N LEU A 469 -27.71 -0.21 -3.83
CA LEU A 469 -26.37 0.26 -4.20
C LEU A 469 -26.42 1.40 -5.22
N SER A 470 -27.35 1.34 -6.19
CA SER A 470 -27.57 2.43 -7.15
C SER A 470 -28.07 3.70 -6.47
N GLN A 471 -28.94 3.58 -5.45
CA GLN A 471 -29.42 4.72 -4.67
C GLN A 471 -28.29 5.34 -3.85
N ASP A 472 -27.46 4.52 -3.21
CA ASP A 472 -26.29 4.97 -2.45
C ASP A 472 -25.27 5.67 -3.35
N TYR A 473 -25.01 5.12 -4.54
CA TYR A 473 -24.15 5.75 -5.55
C TYR A 473 -24.67 7.12 -5.97
N LEU A 474 -25.98 7.26 -6.21
CA LEU A 474 -26.59 8.55 -6.54
C LEU A 474 -26.50 9.54 -5.38
N SER A 475 -26.72 9.10 -4.14
CA SER A 475 -26.56 9.95 -2.95
C SER A 475 -25.12 10.43 -2.77
N LEU A 476 -24.14 9.54 -2.98
CA LEU A 476 -22.72 9.88 -2.90
C LEU A 476 -22.32 10.84 -4.01
N LYS A 477 -22.78 10.61 -5.25
CA LYS A 477 -22.56 11.51 -6.38
C LYS A 477 -23.12 12.91 -6.11
N GLU A 478 -24.30 13.00 -5.49
CA GLU A 478 -24.90 14.28 -5.12
C GLU A 478 -24.12 14.99 -4.01
N LYS A 479 -23.60 14.26 -3.02
CA LYS A 479 -22.68 14.83 -2.01
C LYS A 479 -21.40 15.39 -2.64
N CYS A 480 -20.78 14.65 -3.58
CA CYS A 480 -19.62 15.14 -4.30
C CYS A 480 -19.94 16.40 -5.13
N ARG A 481 -21.12 16.45 -5.77
CA ARG A 481 -21.60 17.63 -6.51
C ARG A 481 -21.75 18.84 -5.58
N MET A 482 -22.33 18.65 -4.40
CA MET A 482 -22.46 19.71 -3.39
C MET A 482 -21.09 20.20 -2.91
N GLN A 483 -20.15 19.30 -2.64
CA GLN A 483 -18.79 19.68 -2.26
C GLN A 483 -18.09 20.49 -3.36
N LEU A 484 -18.29 20.13 -4.63
CA LEU A 484 -17.76 20.89 -5.75
C LEU A 484 -18.33 22.32 -5.76
N THR A 485 -19.64 22.47 -5.57
CA THR A 485 -20.27 23.80 -5.50
C THR A 485 -19.78 24.64 -4.32
N THR A 486 -19.48 24.03 -3.16
CA THR A 486 -18.89 24.76 -2.04
C THR A 486 -17.45 25.20 -2.32
N ILE A 487 -16.68 24.38 -3.03
CA ILE A 487 -15.32 24.75 -3.45
C ILE A 487 -15.39 25.92 -4.45
N ASP A 488 -16.33 25.89 -5.39
CA ASP A 488 -16.50 26.99 -6.35
C ASP A 488 -16.93 28.29 -5.67
N GLN A 489 -17.82 28.22 -4.66
CA GLN A 489 -18.18 29.38 -3.83
C GLN A 489 -16.98 29.97 -3.07
N LEU A 490 -16.15 29.11 -2.45
CA LEU A 490 -14.95 29.56 -1.75
C LEU A 490 -13.92 30.19 -2.70
N LYS A 491 -13.81 29.69 -3.94
CA LYS A 491 -12.97 30.32 -4.96
C LYS A 491 -13.48 31.70 -5.34
N GLU A 492 -14.79 31.85 -5.54
CA GLU A 492 -15.41 33.15 -5.83
C GLU A 492 -15.22 34.14 -4.67
N GLU A 493 -15.32 33.69 -3.42
CA GLU A 493 -15.00 34.51 -2.24
C GLU A 493 -13.52 34.92 -2.20
N MET A 494 -12.59 33.99 -2.50
CA MET A 494 -11.16 34.32 -2.58
C MET A 494 -10.88 35.34 -3.69
N ASP A 495 -11.46 35.17 -4.87
CA ASP A 495 -11.30 36.11 -5.99
C ASP A 495 -11.84 37.51 -5.62
N ASN A 496 -13.00 37.56 -4.96
CA ASN A 496 -13.56 38.82 -4.45
C ASN A 496 -12.66 39.48 -3.39
N ILE A 497 -12.08 38.72 -2.47
CA ILE A 497 -11.12 39.24 -1.48
C ILE A 497 -9.87 39.76 -2.19
N GLN A 498 -9.36 39.03 -3.19
CA GLN A 498 -8.18 39.47 -3.94
C GLN A 498 -8.46 40.75 -4.75
N GLU A 499 -9.65 40.89 -5.33
CA GLU A 499 -10.05 42.08 -6.07
C GLU A 499 -10.28 43.28 -5.15
N THR A 500 -10.91 43.09 -3.99
CA THR A 500 -11.04 44.15 -2.97
C THR A 500 -9.69 44.58 -2.40
N LEU A 501 -8.75 43.66 -2.19
CA LEU A 501 -7.38 43.99 -1.77
C LEU A 501 -6.62 44.76 -2.85
N LYS A 502 -6.73 44.36 -4.13
CA LYS A 502 -6.11 45.09 -5.25
C LYS A 502 -6.67 46.50 -5.39
N THR A 503 -8.00 46.66 -5.26
CA THR A 503 -8.65 47.98 -5.39
C THR A 503 -8.33 48.91 -4.23
N THR A 504 -8.26 48.40 -3.00
CA THR A 504 -7.82 49.17 -1.82
C THR A 504 -6.37 49.60 -1.92
N HIS A 505 -5.44 48.68 -2.20
CA HIS A 505 -4.03 49.04 -2.41
C HIS A 505 -3.84 50.02 -3.58
N SER A 506 -4.60 49.87 -4.68
CA SER A 506 -4.57 50.84 -5.79
C SER A 506 -5.09 52.22 -5.39
N ALA A 507 -6.13 52.28 -4.55
CA ALA A 507 -6.67 53.54 -4.03
C ALA A 507 -5.68 54.22 -3.06
N GLU A 508 -5.02 53.45 -2.20
CA GLU A 508 -3.98 53.93 -1.29
C GLU A 508 -2.77 54.47 -2.06
N LEU A 509 -2.30 53.75 -3.08
CA LEU A 509 -1.21 54.23 -3.96
C LEU A 509 -1.58 55.55 -4.63
N LYS A 510 -2.80 55.68 -5.16
CA LYS A 510 -3.27 56.94 -5.76
C LYS A 510 -3.36 58.07 -4.73
N SER A 511 -3.85 57.78 -3.52
CA SER A 511 -3.90 58.77 -2.44
C SER A 511 -2.49 59.25 -2.07
N LEU A 512 -1.54 58.32 -1.93
CA LEU A 512 -0.16 58.63 -1.61
C LEU A 512 0.54 59.41 -2.74
N GLU A 513 0.28 59.04 -3.99
CA GLU A 513 0.75 59.77 -5.17
C GLU A 513 0.19 61.21 -5.18
N THR A 514 -1.10 61.41 -4.87
CA THR A 514 -1.67 62.75 -4.77
C THR A 514 -1.09 63.57 -3.61
N GLN A 515 -0.75 62.94 -2.48
CA GLN A 515 -0.09 63.62 -1.36
C GLN A 515 1.33 64.06 -1.73
N TYR A 516 2.13 63.19 -2.32
CA TYR A 516 3.47 63.56 -2.79
C TYR A 516 3.41 64.62 -3.88
N GLN A 517 2.44 64.55 -4.79
CA GLN A 517 2.26 65.58 -5.80
C GLN A 517 1.92 66.95 -5.17
N GLN A 518 1.04 66.99 -4.17
CA GLN A 518 0.72 68.21 -3.41
C GLN A 518 1.91 68.76 -2.63
N GLU A 519 2.73 67.89 -2.04
CA GLU A 519 3.97 68.26 -1.34
C GLU A 519 5.01 68.83 -2.31
N ILE A 520 5.19 68.18 -3.46
CA ILE A 520 6.05 68.68 -4.56
C ILE A 520 5.57 70.05 -5.02
N ASP A 521 4.27 70.25 -5.22
CA ASP A 521 3.74 71.54 -5.68
C ASP A 521 3.86 72.63 -4.60
N SER A 522 3.72 72.26 -3.32
CA SER A 522 3.97 73.16 -2.18
C SER A 522 5.44 73.55 -2.05
N LEU A 523 6.36 72.60 -2.22
CA LEU A 523 7.81 72.85 -2.23
C LEU A 523 8.23 73.69 -3.44
N LYS A 524 7.65 73.45 -4.62
CA LYS A 524 7.86 74.31 -5.80
C LYS A 524 7.39 75.74 -5.53
N ALA A 525 6.24 75.92 -4.89
CA ALA A 525 5.75 77.24 -4.50
C ALA A 525 6.65 77.91 -3.44
N GLU A 526 7.19 77.15 -2.49
CA GLU A 526 8.15 77.63 -1.49
C GLU A 526 9.48 78.08 -2.12
N ILE A 527 10.03 77.29 -3.05
CA ILE A 527 11.22 77.64 -3.84
C ILE A 527 10.96 78.92 -4.64
N GLN A 528 9.77 79.06 -5.24
CA GLN A 528 9.41 80.25 -5.98
C GLN A 528 9.29 81.48 -5.06
N ARG A 529 8.78 81.32 -3.83
CA ARG A 529 8.78 82.38 -2.79
C ARG A 529 10.20 82.77 -2.35
N LEU A 530 11.07 81.78 -2.12
CA LEU A 530 12.47 82.01 -1.75
C LEU A 530 13.30 82.64 -2.88
N SER A 531 12.91 82.44 -4.14
CA SER A 531 13.55 83.08 -5.31
C SER A 531 13.19 84.58 -5.47
N VAL A 532 12.18 85.08 -4.74
CA VAL A 532 11.74 86.48 -4.80
C VAL A 532 12.00 87.15 -3.46
N THR A 533 13.26 87.48 -3.19
CA THR A 533 13.60 88.61 -2.29
C THR A 533 14.72 89.48 -2.90
N PRO A 534 14.56 90.82 -2.89
CA PRO A 534 15.45 91.75 -3.57
C PRO A 534 16.59 92.26 -2.65
N SER A 535 17.78 92.50 -3.21
CA SER A 535 18.80 93.34 -2.57
C SER A 535 19.60 94.17 -3.58
N ILE A 536 19.17 95.44 -3.67
CA ILE A 536 19.95 96.70 -3.65
C ILE A 536 21.48 96.59 -3.90
N ASN A 537 21.86 97.03 -5.11
CA ASN A 537 22.90 98.02 -5.47
C ASN A 537 24.36 97.98 -4.91
N LYS A 538 25.28 98.03 -5.90
CA LYS A 538 26.59 98.73 -5.99
C LYS A 538 27.83 98.10 -5.34
N ASN A 539 28.77 97.59 -6.14
CA ASN A 539 29.94 98.32 -6.68
C ASN A 539 31.08 97.36 -7.13
N ASP A 540 31.76 97.81 -8.20
CA ASP A 540 33.15 97.57 -8.63
C ASP A 540 33.67 96.20 -9.12
N LYS A 541 34.55 96.36 -10.11
CA LYS A 541 35.20 95.37 -11.00
C LYS A 541 36.47 94.77 -10.34
N PRO A 542 37.35 94.07 -11.09
CA PRO A 542 37.34 92.63 -11.39
C PRO A 542 38.65 91.96 -10.90
N ASP A 543 38.89 90.72 -11.36
CA ASP A 543 40.19 90.05 -11.53
C ASP A 543 40.57 88.97 -10.47
N LYS A 544 40.55 87.72 -10.98
CA LYS A 544 41.65 86.73 -11.00
C LYS A 544 42.08 85.95 -9.74
N PHE A 545 42.24 84.64 -10.01
CA PHE A 545 43.12 83.63 -9.37
C PHE A 545 42.73 83.23 -7.93
N GLU A 546 42.91 82.02 -7.41
CA GLU A 546 43.31 80.66 -7.83
C GLU A 546 43.37 79.87 -6.50
N HIS A 547 43.17 78.54 -6.52
CA HIS A 547 43.54 77.62 -5.41
C HIS A 547 42.78 77.81 -4.07
N ASP A 548 42.57 76.87 -3.15
CA ASP A 548 43.04 75.50 -2.95
C ASP A 548 42.12 74.85 -1.89
N TYR A 549 41.98 73.53 -2.01
CA TYR A 549 41.78 72.50 -0.98
C TYR A 549 41.27 72.78 0.47
N GLN A 550 40.39 71.83 0.85
CA GLN A 550 40.27 71.13 2.15
C GLN A 550 39.43 71.78 3.28
N THR A 551 38.38 71.06 3.72
CA THR A 551 38.37 70.29 5.00
C THR A 551 36.93 70.10 5.52
N ARG A 552 36.41 68.86 5.39
CA ARG A 552 35.82 68.01 6.45
C ARG A 552 34.45 68.33 7.07
N ASN A 553 33.70 67.23 7.25
CA ASN A 553 32.78 66.81 8.34
C ASN A 553 31.51 66.22 7.72
N ASP A 554 31.47 64.90 7.49
CA ASP A 554 31.02 63.83 8.41
C ASP A 554 29.49 63.85 8.61
N ILE A 555 28.77 62.95 7.94
CA ILE A 555 28.22 61.67 8.47
C ILE A 555 27.01 61.90 9.40
N TYR A 556 25.83 61.52 8.90
CA TYR A 556 24.86 60.73 9.67
C TYR A 556 24.34 59.60 8.79
N LEU A 557 24.78 58.39 9.13
CA LEU A 557 24.20 57.10 8.77
C LEU A 557 22.85 56.94 9.47
N LEU A 558 21.83 56.48 8.75
CA LEU A 558 20.77 55.68 9.34
C LEU A 558 20.69 54.38 8.53
N GLU A 559 21.07 53.28 9.19
CA GLU A 559 21.05 51.92 8.66
C GLU A 559 19.62 51.50 8.32
N ARG A 560 19.43 50.95 7.11
CA ARG A 560 18.21 50.25 6.70
C ARG A 560 18.42 48.77 7.03
N GLU A 561 17.48 48.16 7.76
CA GLU A 561 17.51 46.74 8.13
C GLU A 561 17.49 45.83 6.90
N ASP A 562 18.40 44.86 6.88
CA ASP A 562 18.40 43.69 5.99
C ASP A 562 17.38 42.66 6.52
N ALA A 563 16.17 42.64 5.97
CA ALA A 563 15.25 41.51 6.12
C ALA A 563 14.09 41.55 5.10
N GLU A 564 14.35 41.26 3.82
CA GLU A 564 13.31 40.68 2.96
C GLU A 564 13.95 39.96 1.77
N GLY A 565 13.94 38.63 1.80
CA GLY A 565 14.35 37.83 0.66
C GLY A 565 14.54 36.37 1.01
N SER A 566 13.50 35.55 0.81
CA SER A 566 13.59 34.18 0.30
C SER A 566 12.20 33.54 0.14
N GLU A 567 11.70 33.49 -1.09
CA GLU A 567 11.02 32.29 -1.59
C GLU A 567 11.25 32.14 -3.10
N SER A 568 11.48 30.90 -3.50
CA SER A 568 12.24 30.44 -4.66
C SER A 568 11.39 30.25 -5.94
N VAL A 569 12.03 30.14 -7.12
CA VAL A 569 12.09 28.93 -8.00
C VAL A 569 12.79 29.29 -9.33
N ASP A 570 13.72 28.42 -9.74
CA ASP A 570 14.44 28.40 -11.03
C ASP A 570 13.52 28.46 -12.27
N SER A 571 13.93 29.22 -13.31
CA SER A 571 13.86 28.81 -14.73
C SER A 571 14.48 29.84 -15.70
N TYR A 572 15.53 29.37 -16.40
CA TYR A 572 15.95 29.65 -17.79
C TYR A 572 15.91 31.06 -18.43
N GLN A 573 17.14 31.47 -18.81
CA GLN A 573 17.56 32.00 -20.13
C GLN A 573 17.29 33.46 -20.59
N VAL A 574 18.43 34.14 -20.81
CA VAL A 574 18.79 35.08 -21.88
C VAL A 574 18.20 36.50 -21.84
N GLY A 575 19.09 37.49 -21.70
CA GLY A 575 18.81 38.86 -22.09
C GLY A 575 19.78 39.90 -21.53
N ASN A 576 20.89 40.13 -22.22
CA ASN A 576 21.79 41.28 -22.01
C ASN A 576 21.04 42.61 -22.05
N SER A 577 21.26 43.49 -21.07
CA SER A 577 21.62 44.91 -21.31
C SER A 577 22.00 45.63 -20.01
N SER A 578 23.31 45.77 -19.81
CA SER A 578 24.02 46.99 -19.40
C SER A 578 23.25 48.08 -18.64
N SER A 579 23.63 48.29 -17.38
CA SER A 579 24.06 49.61 -16.85
C SER A 579 24.90 49.42 -15.58
N GLU A 580 26.19 49.74 -15.72
CA GLU A 580 27.18 49.99 -14.67
C GLU A 580 26.66 51.14 -13.74
N ARG A 581 26.97 51.28 -12.44
CA ARG A 581 28.21 51.03 -11.70
C ARG A 581 27.97 51.22 -10.19
N ASN A 582 28.79 50.54 -9.37
CA ASN A 582 29.11 50.75 -7.94
C ASN A 582 28.24 50.07 -6.86
N GLN A 583 28.53 48.80 -6.58
CA GLN A 583 29.18 48.35 -5.33
C GLN A 583 29.86 46.99 -5.57
N ARG A 584 31.03 46.78 -4.95
CA ARG A 584 31.97 45.70 -5.25
C ARG A 584 31.46 44.36 -4.71
N THR A 585 31.05 43.47 -5.59
CA THR A 585 30.87 42.04 -5.28
C THR A 585 32.24 41.36 -5.27
N LEU A 586 32.48 40.56 -4.24
CA LEU A 586 33.69 39.77 -4.06
C LEU A 586 33.78 38.70 -5.15
N MET A 587 34.99 38.49 -5.66
CA MET A 587 35.33 37.50 -6.68
C MET A 587 35.11 36.08 -6.13
N PRO A 588 34.31 35.23 -6.80
CA PRO A 588 34.05 33.86 -6.36
C PRO A 588 35.31 33.00 -6.29
N LEU A 589 35.32 32.06 -5.33
CA LEU A 589 36.45 31.18 -5.02
C LEU A 589 36.93 30.36 -6.23
N ASP A 590 36.03 29.98 -7.13
CA ASP A 590 36.35 29.24 -8.36
C ASP A 590 37.13 30.07 -9.39
N GLU A 591 37.04 31.39 -9.34
CA GLU A 591 37.75 32.29 -10.25
C GLU A 591 39.16 32.62 -9.73
N LEU A 592 39.36 32.59 -8.41
CA LEU A 592 40.67 32.75 -7.75
C LEU A 592 41.54 31.49 -7.83
N LEU A 593 40.92 30.31 -7.85
CA LEU A 593 41.61 29.03 -7.98
C LEU A 593 41.99 28.71 -9.44
N ASN A 594 41.39 29.39 -10.42
CA ASN A 594 41.67 29.23 -11.85
C ASN A 594 42.61 30.29 -12.45
N SER A 595 43.03 31.31 -11.69
CA SER A 595 44.11 32.21 -12.13
C SER A 595 45.44 31.45 -12.10
N SER A 596 45.87 31.04 -13.30
CA SER A 596 46.96 30.11 -13.56
C SER A 596 48.33 30.58 -13.06
N ASP A 597 49.11 29.62 -12.58
CA ASP A 597 50.57 29.63 -12.48
C ASP A 597 51.21 30.14 -13.78
N ASP A 598 51.64 31.39 -13.82
CA ASP A 598 52.62 31.88 -14.80
C ASP A 598 53.82 32.50 -14.05
N TYR A 599 54.57 31.63 -13.37
CA TYR A 599 55.90 31.95 -12.85
C TYR A 599 56.95 31.68 -13.94
N VAL A 600 57.03 32.57 -14.93
CA VAL A 600 58.12 32.53 -15.93
C VAL A 600 59.36 33.20 -15.35
N LYS A 601 60.43 32.40 -15.27
CA LYS A 601 61.81 32.80 -14.97
C LYS A 601 62.23 34.05 -15.76
N SER A 602 62.51 35.13 -15.04
CA SER A 602 63.66 35.98 -15.34
C SER A 602 64.13 36.66 -14.05
N VAL A 603 65.36 36.36 -13.64
CA VAL A 603 66.12 37.23 -12.74
C VAL A 603 66.94 38.09 -13.69
N PRO A 604 66.73 39.42 -13.70
CA PRO A 604 67.67 40.26 -12.96
C PRO A 604 67.05 41.51 -12.29
N ASP A 605 67.79 41.95 -11.27
CA ASP A 605 67.69 43.19 -10.49
C ASP A 605 66.56 43.33 -9.47
N LEU A 606 66.98 43.22 -8.21
CA LEU A 606 66.30 43.77 -7.04
C LEU A 606 66.02 45.28 -7.21
N PRO A 607 64.77 45.73 -7.04
CA PRO A 607 64.48 47.00 -6.42
C PRO A 607 64.17 46.73 -4.94
N VAL A 608 65.01 47.28 -4.06
CA VAL A 608 64.95 47.20 -2.58
C VAL A 608 63.78 48.03 -2.00
N LYS A 609 62.64 48.08 -2.68
CA LYS A 609 61.40 48.65 -2.13
C LYS A 609 60.26 47.76 -2.58
N VAL A 610 59.98 46.73 -1.78
CA VAL A 610 58.63 46.15 -1.75
C VAL A 610 57.72 47.33 -1.42
N ASP A 611 56.85 47.69 -2.35
CA ASP A 611 55.95 48.82 -2.15
C ASP A 611 55.18 48.54 -0.86
N ARG A 612 55.32 49.42 0.13
CA ARG A 612 54.79 49.22 1.49
C ARG A 612 53.30 48.85 1.45
N GLN A 613 52.61 49.35 0.44
CA GLN A 613 51.21 49.13 0.17
C GLN A 613 50.90 47.72 -0.35
N GLU A 614 51.75 47.14 -1.22
CA GLU A 614 51.62 45.74 -1.66
C GLU A 614 51.92 44.76 -0.52
N LEU A 615 52.93 45.07 0.31
CA LEU A 615 53.21 44.29 1.52
C LEU A 615 52.01 44.34 2.48
N GLU A 616 51.41 45.51 2.68
CA GLU A 616 50.26 45.68 3.58
C GLU A 616 49.00 44.99 3.03
N ILE A 617 48.79 44.96 1.70
CA ILE A 617 47.72 44.18 1.08
C ILE A 617 47.96 42.68 1.23
N SER A 618 49.20 42.22 1.02
CA SER A 618 49.59 40.83 1.23
C SER A 618 49.44 40.42 2.71
N GLU A 619 49.84 41.27 3.66
CA GLU A 619 49.64 41.04 5.10
C GLU A 619 48.16 40.99 5.48
N ARG A 620 47.31 41.87 4.93
CA ARG A 620 45.85 41.80 5.15
C ARG A 620 45.27 40.51 4.56
N ARG A 621 45.72 40.09 3.38
CA ARG A 621 45.32 38.82 2.75
C ARG A 621 45.74 37.61 3.59
N VAL A 622 46.97 37.58 4.09
CA VAL A 622 47.46 36.52 4.97
C VAL A 622 46.68 36.49 6.28
N LYS A 623 46.42 37.64 6.90
CA LYS A 623 45.58 37.73 8.12
C LYS A 623 44.16 37.21 7.88
N HIS A 624 43.54 37.57 6.76
CA HIS A 624 42.22 37.09 6.38
C HIS A 624 42.20 35.59 6.10
N LEU A 625 43.17 35.06 5.34
CA LEU A 625 43.30 33.62 5.09
C LEU A 625 43.57 32.84 6.38
N THR A 626 44.35 33.41 7.30
CA THR A 626 44.63 32.78 8.61
C THR A 626 43.37 32.74 9.47
N ALA A 627 42.55 33.80 9.46
CA ALA A 627 41.27 33.82 10.15
C ALA A 627 40.29 32.79 9.58
N LEU A 628 40.18 32.72 8.24
CA LEU A 628 39.36 31.71 7.56
C LEU A 628 39.83 30.28 7.83
N LEU A 629 41.15 30.05 7.85
CA LEU A 629 41.72 28.75 8.19
C LEU A 629 41.39 28.36 9.64
N ALA A 630 41.51 29.30 10.58
CA ALA A 630 41.15 29.07 11.98
C ALA A 630 39.64 28.82 12.17
N ASP A 631 38.79 29.49 11.39
CA ASP A 631 37.34 29.22 11.34
C ASP A 631 37.07 27.82 10.79
N ALA A 632 37.70 27.45 9.66
CA ALA A 632 37.56 26.11 9.07
C ALA A 632 38.09 25.00 10.00
N GLU A 633 39.22 25.21 10.69
CA GLU A 633 39.75 24.28 11.68
C GLU A 633 38.80 24.09 12.86
N ARG A 634 38.16 25.18 13.34
CA ARG A 634 37.13 25.10 14.39
C ARG A 634 35.90 24.33 13.93
N ASP A 635 35.45 24.55 12.69
CA ASP A 635 34.32 23.83 12.13
C ASP A 635 34.63 22.35 11.93
N VAL A 636 35.83 22.01 11.45
CA VAL A 636 36.31 20.63 11.35
C VAL A 636 36.40 19.97 12.74
N ALA A 637 36.88 20.67 13.76
CA ALA A 637 36.91 20.15 15.13
C ALA A 637 35.50 19.86 15.66
N LYS A 638 34.54 20.76 15.42
CA LYS A 638 33.12 20.58 15.80
C LYS A 638 32.48 19.42 15.05
N LEU A 639 32.70 19.31 13.75
CA LEU A 639 32.21 18.19 12.93
C LEU A 639 32.82 16.87 13.36
N ASN A 640 34.09 16.84 13.77
CA ASN A 640 34.73 15.65 14.32
C ASN A 640 34.13 15.25 15.67
N GLN A 641 33.89 16.20 16.58
CA GLN A 641 33.22 15.93 17.85
C GLN A 641 31.80 15.40 17.64
N MET A 642 31.04 16.01 16.74
CA MET A 642 29.69 15.55 16.39
C MET A 642 29.72 14.15 15.76
N ASN A 643 30.68 13.87 14.87
CA ASN A 643 30.87 12.52 14.32
C ASN A 643 31.22 11.48 15.38
N GLN A 644 32.04 11.84 16.38
CA GLN A 644 32.35 10.94 17.50
C GLN A 644 31.10 10.66 18.34
N LEU A 645 30.32 11.69 18.66
CA LEU A 645 29.06 11.54 19.40
C LEU A 645 28.05 10.69 18.64
N LEU A 646 27.84 10.95 17.35
CA LEU A 646 26.94 10.18 16.49
C LEU A 646 27.38 8.71 16.37
N LYS A 647 28.68 8.45 16.21
CA LYS A 647 29.20 7.07 16.19
C LYS A 647 28.95 6.36 17.52
N GLU A 648 29.09 7.06 18.65
CA GLU A 648 28.80 6.47 19.95
C GLU A 648 27.30 6.28 20.19
N ASP A 649 26.46 7.18 19.72
CA ASP A 649 24.99 7.03 19.78
C ASP A 649 24.51 5.86 18.94
N ILE A 650 25.05 5.69 17.72
CA ILE A 650 24.76 4.52 16.88
C ILE A 650 25.20 3.23 17.60
N ARG A 651 26.41 3.20 18.16
CA ARG A 651 26.89 2.05 18.95
C ARG A 651 26.03 1.80 20.17
N ARG A 652 25.61 2.84 20.89
CA ARG A 652 24.72 2.75 22.06
C ARG A 652 23.37 2.17 21.67
N GLN A 653 22.80 2.61 20.56
CA GLN A 653 21.52 2.12 20.05
C GLN A 653 21.61 0.68 19.58
N GLN A 654 22.68 0.30 18.86
CA GLN A 654 22.97 -1.09 18.50
C GLN A 654 23.08 -1.98 19.74
N ARG A 655 23.84 -1.55 20.77
CA ARG A 655 23.95 -2.25 22.05
C ARG A 655 22.59 -2.37 22.77
N SER A 656 21.68 -1.41 22.58
CA SER A 656 20.32 -1.45 23.15
C SER A 656 19.42 -2.47 22.47
N VAL A 657 19.46 -2.55 21.14
CA VAL A 657 18.71 -3.56 20.37
C VAL A 657 19.24 -4.96 20.66
N GLU A 658 20.56 -5.13 20.75
CA GLU A 658 21.15 -6.42 21.15
C GLU A 658 20.77 -6.83 22.58
N ARG A 659 20.65 -5.88 23.51
CA ARG A 659 20.16 -6.13 24.87
C ARG A 659 18.72 -6.65 24.91
N GLU A 660 17.87 -6.21 23.98
CA GLU A 660 16.48 -6.65 23.88
C GLU A 660 16.37 -8.15 23.62
N SER A 661 17.24 -8.71 22.78
CA SER A 661 17.33 -10.17 22.55
C SER A 661 17.67 -10.96 23.83
N HIS A 662 18.46 -10.35 24.72
CA HIS A 662 18.88 -10.95 25.99
C HIS A 662 17.97 -10.58 27.18
N ALA A 663 16.92 -9.78 26.97
CA ALA A 663 16.02 -9.30 28.02
C ALA A 663 15.22 -10.42 28.71
N ASN A 664 14.96 -11.53 28.00
CA ASN A 664 14.31 -12.73 28.56
C ASN A 664 15.16 -13.45 29.63
N ASN A 665 16.43 -13.09 29.78
CA ASN A 665 17.37 -13.70 30.73
C ASN A 665 17.60 -12.88 32.01
N PHE A 666 16.66 -12.02 32.41
CA PHE A 666 16.84 -11.13 33.57
C PHE A 666 17.06 -11.88 34.90
N GLU A 667 16.43 -13.05 35.10
CA GLU A 667 16.69 -13.89 36.28
C GLU A 667 18.12 -14.47 36.28
N TYR A 668 18.66 -14.81 35.11
CA TYR A 668 20.05 -15.26 34.99
C TYR A 668 21.04 -14.11 35.24
N LEU A 669 20.76 -12.93 34.70
CA LEU A 669 21.54 -11.71 34.96
C LEU A 669 21.54 -11.37 36.45
N LYS A 670 20.39 -11.41 37.11
CA LYS A 670 20.25 -11.20 38.57
C LYS A 670 21.15 -12.16 39.34
N ASN A 671 21.17 -13.44 39.01
CA ASN A 671 22.04 -14.42 39.65
C ASN A 671 23.53 -14.14 39.40
N ILE A 672 23.91 -13.71 38.20
CA ILE A 672 25.30 -13.32 37.87
C ILE A 672 25.71 -12.06 38.62
N VAL A 673 24.85 -11.04 38.68
CA VAL A 673 25.13 -9.78 39.38
C VAL A 673 25.25 -10.03 40.89
N ILE A 674 24.37 -10.85 41.47
CA ILE A 674 24.47 -11.25 42.88
C ILE A 674 25.81 -11.98 43.12
N LYS A 675 26.20 -12.93 42.26
CA LYS A 675 27.52 -13.59 42.34
C LYS A 675 28.66 -12.58 42.20
N PHE A 676 28.59 -11.66 41.24
CA PHE A 676 29.64 -10.66 41.01
C PHE A 676 29.88 -9.76 42.24
N ILE A 677 28.81 -9.33 42.92
CA ILE A 677 28.90 -8.48 44.12
C ILE A 677 29.37 -9.27 45.35
N THR A 678 28.92 -10.52 45.51
CA THR A 678 29.19 -11.32 46.72
C THR A 678 30.55 -12.03 46.73
N LEU A 679 31.14 -12.30 45.56
CA LEU A 679 32.47 -12.92 45.46
C LEU A 679 33.55 -11.93 45.92
N LYS A 680 34.54 -12.38 46.68
CA LYS A 680 35.66 -11.54 47.18
C LYS A 680 36.93 -11.62 46.33
N ASN A 681 37.02 -12.61 45.43
CA ASN A 681 38.22 -12.92 44.65
C ASN A 681 38.17 -12.23 43.27
N GLY A 682 39.25 -11.55 42.88
CA GLY A 682 39.34 -10.84 41.59
C GLY A 682 39.29 -11.75 40.35
N ASP A 683 39.80 -12.98 40.45
CA ASP A 683 39.84 -13.93 39.31
C ASP A 683 38.45 -14.53 38.98
N GLU A 684 37.58 -14.68 39.97
CA GLU A 684 36.21 -15.15 39.72
C GLU A 684 35.31 -14.01 39.24
N ARG A 685 35.54 -12.79 39.76
CA ARG A 685 34.87 -11.57 39.25
C ARG A 685 35.23 -11.31 37.80
N SER A 686 36.50 -11.43 37.42
CA SER A 686 36.96 -11.21 36.04
C SER A 686 36.34 -12.19 35.04
N ARG A 687 36.14 -13.45 35.43
CA ARG A 687 35.47 -14.48 34.60
C ARG A 687 33.98 -14.20 34.36
N LEU A 688 33.33 -13.43 35.24
CA LEU A 688 31.93 -13.03 35.07
C LEU A 688 31.77 -11.80 34.17
N ILE A 689 32.84 -11.03 33.90
CA ILE A 689 32.79 -9.84 33.04
C ILE A 689 32.42 -10.17 31.59
N PRO A 690 32.99 -11.19 30.91
CA PRO A 690 32.55 -11.58 29.56
C PRO A 690 31.08 -11.95 29.50
N VAL A 691 30.56 -12.59 30.56
CA VAL A 691 29.14 -12.98 30.64
C VAL A 691 28.26 -11.76 30.83
N LEU A 692 28.63 -10.84 31.72
CA LEU A 692 27.97 -9.54 31.88
C LEU A 692 28.01 -8.72 30.59
N ASN A 693 29.14 -8.72 29.87
CA ASN A 693 29.27 -8.02 28.61
C ASN A 693 28.41 -8.65 27.50
N THR A 694 28.23 -9.97 27.49
CA THR A 694 27.36 -10.65 26.53
C THR A 694 25.89 -10.28 26.76
N ILE A 695 25.46 -10.15 28.02
CA ILE A 695 24.06 -9.87 28.36
C ILE A 695 23.75 -8.36 28.31
N LEU A 696 24.63 -7.52 28.87
CA LEU A 696 24.41 -6.08 29.01
C LEU A 696 25.00 -5.26 27.87
N LYS A 697 25.85 -5.85 27.01
CA LYS A 697 26.53 -5.17 25.90
C LYS A 697 27.16 -3.86 26.39
N LEU A 698 28.11 -4.03 27.31
CA LEU A 698 28.77 -2.94 27.99
C LEU A 698 29.67 -2.18 27.02
N SER A 699 29.87 -0.89 27.27
CA SER A 699 30.82 -0.10 26.51
C SER A 699 32.25 -0.57 26.82
N PRO A 700 33.22 -0.29 25.95
CA PRO A 700 34.63 -0.55 26.26
C PRO A 700 35.07 0.12 27.57
N GLU A 701 34.52 1.30 27.88
CA GLU A 701 34.80 2.05 29.10
C GLU A 701 34.15 1.41 30.33
N GLU A 702 32.90 0.98 30.25
CA GLU A 702 32.21 0.25 31.33
C GLU A 702 32.88 -1.09 31.60
N THR A 703 33.31 -1.79 30.55
CA THR A 703 34.06 -3.04 30.66
C THR A 703 35.43 -2.79 31.30
N HIS A 704 36.09 -1.67 30.98
CA HIS A 704 37.34 -1.27 31.62
C HIS A 704 37.14 -0.97 33.11
N GLN A 705 36.09 -0.24 33.47
CA GLN A 705 35.74 0.03 34.88
C GLN A 705 35.43 -1.26 35.64
N LEU A 706 34.69 -2.20 35.06
CA LEU A 706 34.43 -3.51 35.69
C LEU A 706 35.71 -4.34 35.85
N ASN A 707 36.63 -4.29 34.87
CA ASN A 707 37.93 -4.96 34.99
C ASN A 707 38.80 -4.32 36.08
N GLN A 708 38.74 -3.00 36.25
CA GLN A 708 39.42 -2.28 37.33
C GLN A 708 38.85 -2.69 38.70
N VAL A 709 37.52 -2.75 38.83
CA VAL A 709 36.83 -3.19 40.06
C VAL A 709 37.06 -4.68 40.35
N ALA A 710 37.25 -5.51 39.32
CA ALA A 710 37.63 -6.91 39.46
C ALA A 710 39.12 -7.12 39.78
N GLY A 711 39.93 -6.05 39.87
CA GLY A 711 41.35 -6.12 40.23
C GLY A 711 42.28 -6.59 39.10
N VAL A 712 41.83 -6.54 37.85
CA VAL A 712 42.62 -6.94 36.66
C VAL A 712 43.29 -5.71 36.04
N SER A 713 44.11 -5.00 36.81
CA SER A 713 45.03 -4.00 36.25
C SER A 713 46.40 -4.66 36.09
N GLY A 714 46.67 -5.27 34.92
CA GLY A 714 48.05 -5.66 34.59
C GLY A 714 48.29 -6.81 33.62
N ARG A 715 47.30 -7.57 33.14
CA ARG A 715 47.54 -8.57 32.07
C ARG A 715 46.64 -8.30 30.86
N GLY A 716 47.27 -7.82 29.80
CA GLY A 716 46.63 -7.56 28.52
C GLY A 716 45.93 -8.80 27.98
N TRP A 717 44.73 -8.57 27.47
CA TRP A 717 44.06 -9.46 26.53
C TRP A 717 44.91 -9.57 25.26
N LEU A 718 45.72 -10.62 25.16
CA LEU A 718 46.12 -11.18 23.87
C LEU A 718 45.49 -12.57 23.77
N PRO A 719 44.82 -12.90 22.67
CA PRO A 719 44.26 -14.23 22.47
C PRO A 719 45.41 -15.23 22.36
N LEU A 720 45.37 -16.25 23.21
CA LEU A 720 46.34 -17.33 23.27
C LEU A 720 46.31 -18.11 21.94
N ILE A 721 47.26 -17.81 21.05
CA ILE A 721 47.59 -18.67 19.92
C ILE A 721 48.28 -19.91 20.51
N SER A 722 47.67 -21.07 20.30
CA SER A 722 48.26 -22.38 20.60
C SER A 722 49.60 -22.53 19.86
N MET A 723 50.70 -22.69 20.60
CA MET A 723 51.93 -23.26 20.07
C MET A 723 52.26 -24.57 20.80
N PRO A 724 52.66 -25.63 20.08
CA PRO A 724 52.96 -26.92 20.66
C PRO A 724 54.35 -26.94 21.30
N MET A 725 54.40 -27.58 22.48
CA MET A 725 55.56 -28.14 23.16
C MET A 725 56.72 -28.56 22.25
N TRP A 726 57.88 -27.92 22.36
CA TRP A 726 59.17 -28.53 22.04
C TRP A 726 60.17 -28.27 23.18
N ASN A 727 60.74 -29.38 23.66
CA ASN A 727 61.85 -29.48 24.61
C ASN A 727 63.07 -28.67 24.14
N ASN A 728 63.84 -28.11 25.08
CA ASN A 728 65.14 -28.64 25.48
C ASN A 728 65.79 -27.75 26.55
N ASP A 729 66.44 -28.45 27.48
CA ASP A 729 67.38 -28.05 28.55
C ASP A 729 66.86 -27.26 29.77
#